data_AF-A0A662V9A2-F1
#
_entry.id   AF-A0A662V9A2-F1
#
_cell.length_a   1.000
_cell.length_b   1.000
_cell.length_c   1.000
_cell.angle_alpha   90.00
_cell.angle_beta   90.00
_cell.angle_gamma   90.00
#
_symmetry.space_group_name_H-M   'P 1'
#
loop_
_entity.id
_entity.type
_entity.pdbx_description
1 polymer ?
#
loop_
_entity_poly.entity_id
_entity_poly.type
_entity_poly.pdbx_seq_one_letter_code
_entity_poly.pdbx_strand_id
1 'polypeptide(L)'
;MSSYDYIELRVETARQRDVGKKIARISRKYMKELGLNYGDFIEVEGPKGSVILQVWPAYREDENRDIIRIDGFTREAIGAAVGEYVRVRKAYVERGTKVILAPTVPLRVDEALADYVKEQLLYKPVKRGEVLFIYFPLSLFGEPLRFVVVSTQPSQAIYIDESTELIIRSEPVKAEAIARGVPRVTWEDIGDLEEVKARIREIVELPMRHPELFKHLGIEPPKGILLYGPPGVGKTLLAKALANEIGAYFIAINGPEIMSKFYGESEARLREVFAEAEKNAPSIIFIDEIDAIAPKREEVVGEVEKRVVAQLLALMDGLKERGRVIVIGATNRIDALDPALRRPGRFDREIEIPPPDKRARKAILEVHTRNVPLDEDVNLEEIAEITHGYTGADLAALVKEAAMNALRRFLRDERVDLNKPIPPERLKKLKVRKQDFLEAMKLVHPTLLREVLVEVPEVHWDDIGGLDDVKQQLREAVEWPLKHPEVFERMGIRPPRGILLYGPPGCGKTLLAKAVATESGANFIAIKGPEILSKWVGESEKAIREIFRRARQVAPAVVFFDEIDAIAPARGFRYDSSGVTDRIVNQLLAEMDGIQTLKNVVVIGATNRADMIDPALLRPGRFDRIIYVPPPDLKARIEILKVHTRKVP
;
A
#
# COMPACT_ATOMS: atom_id res chain seq x y z
N MET A 1 41.64 -34.13 5.48
CA MET A 1 41.18 -32.91 4.80
C MET A 1 39.85 -33.23 4.14
N SER A 2 38.71 -33.01 4.82
CA SER A 2 37.40 -33.01 4.16
C SER A 2 37.01 -31.56 3.93
N SER A 3 36.85 -31.23 2.66
CA SER A 3 36.68 -29.88 2.14
C SER A 3 35.27 -29.35 2.45
N TYR A 4 35.20 -28.04 2.73
CA TYR A 4 34.04 -27.18 2.98
C TYR A 4 33.57 -27.09 4.44
N ASP A 5 34.22 -26.20 5.20
CA ASP A 5 33.80 -25.68 6.52
C ASP A 5 32.63 -24.67 6.42
N TYR A 6 32.00 -24.59 5.25
CA TYR A 6 30.96 -23.62 4.92
C TYR A 6 29.93 -24.21 3.94
N ILE A 7 28.68 -23.77 4.08
CA ILE A 7 27.57 -24.12 3.21
C ILE A 7 27.16 -22.88 2.42
N GLU A 8 26.92 -23.04 1.13
CA GLU A 8 26.36 -21.97 0.29
C GLU A 8 24.84 -22.06 0.29
N LEU A 9 24.19 -20.98 0.72
CA LEU A 9 22.74 -20.87 0.73
C LEU A 9 22.31 -19.64 -0.05
N ARG A 10 21.18 -19.75 -0.76
CA ARG A 10 20.60 -18.65 -1.50
C ARG A 10 19.83 -17.72 -0.57
N VAL A 11 20.11 -16.43 -0.62
CA VAL A 11 19.49 -15.40 0.23
C VAL A 11 18.04 -15.17 -0.20
N GLU A 12 17.13 -15.11 0.77
CA GLU A 12 15.71 -14.79 0.58
C GLU A 12 15.25 -13.77 1.64
N THR A 13 14.14 -13.07 1.38
CA THR A 13 13.61 -12.06 2.30
C THR A 13 13.09 -12.68 3.61
N ALA A 14 13.42 -12.03 4.73
CA ALA A 14 12.85 -12.37 6.03
C ALA A 14 11.35 -12.00 6.09
N ARG A 15 10.57 -12.78 6.85
CA ARG A 15 9.19 -12.38 7.15
C ARG A 15 9.19 -11.27 8.19
N GLN A 16 8.15 -10.45 8.16
CA GLN A 16 7.95 -9.28 9.03
C GLN A 16 8.29 -9.52 10.51
N ARG A 17 7.92 -10.68 11.05
CA ARG A 17 8.14 -11.05 12.47
C ARG A 17 9.60 -11.29 12.87
N ASP A 18 10.48 -11.51 11.90
CA ASP A 18 11.89 -11.86 12.11
C ASP A 18 12.84 -10.66 11.88
N VAL A 19 12.34 -9.55 11.29
CA VAL A 19 13.12 -8.35 10.96
C VAL A 19 13.64 -7.66 12.22
N GLY A 20 14.92 -7.28 12.25
CA GLY A 20 15.55 -6.56 13.38
C GLY A 20 15.89 -7.45 14.58
N LYS A 21 15.62 -8.76 14.50
CA LYS A 21 15.94 -9.73 15.56
C LYS A 21 17.30 -10.40 15.39
N LYS A 22 18.03 -10.12 14.29
CA LYS A 22 19.29 -10.80 13.92
C LYS A 22 19.13 -12.33 13.85
N ILE A 23 18.03 -12.78 13.25
CA ILE A 23 17.71 -14.20 13.08
C ILE A 23 17.95 -14.60 11.63
N ALA A 24 18.58 -15.75 11.43
CA ALA A 24 18.66 -16.44 10.16
C ALA A 24 17.83 -17.72 10.22
N ARG A 25 16.91 -17.90 9.26
CA ARG A 25 16.17 -19.16 9.13
C ARG A 25 16.76 -20.05 8.05
N ILE A 26 17.15 -21.26 8.44
CA ILE A 26 17.73 -22.29 7.57
C ILE A 26 16.99 -23.63 7.73
N SER A 27 17.03 -24.48 6.71
CA SER A 27 16.40 -25.81 6.78
C SER A 27 17.12 -26.72 7.79
N ARG A 28 16.36 -27.62 8.41
CA ARG A 28 16.85 -28.60 9.38
C ARG A 28 17.91 -29.53 8.81
N LYS A 29 17.90 -29.77 7.49
CA LYS A 29 18.96 -30.50 6.79
C LYS A 29 20.32 -29.85 7.03
N TYR A 30 20.42 -28.56 6.75
CA TYR A 30 21.64 -27.77 6.90
C TYR A 30 22.02 -27.53 8.36
N MET A 31 21.04 -27.41 9.26
CA MET A 31 21.31 -27.38 10.70
C MET A 31 22.03 -28.65 11.17
N LYS A 32 21.57 -29.83 10.73
CA LYS A 32 22.21 -31.11 11.07
C LYS A 32 23.61 -31.22 10.47
N GLU A 33 23.78 -30.79 9.23
CA GLU A 33 25.06 -30.82 8.51
C GLU A 33 26.13 -29.94 9.17
N LEU A 34 25.73 -28.75 9.65
CA LEU A 34 26.60 -27.84 10.40
C LEU A 34 26.69 -28.17 11.91
N GLY A 35 25.97 -29.19 12.39
CA GLY A 35 25.92 -29.53 13.81
C GLY A 35 25.37 -28.40 14.70
N LEU A 36 24.32 -27.73 14.24
CA LEU A 36 23.66 -26.60 14.90
C LEU A 36 22.35 -27.02 15.57
N ASN A 37 22.10 -26.50 16.76
CA ASN A 37 20.83 -26.58 17.47
C ASN A 37 20.03 -25.27 17.37
N TYR A 38 18.78 -25.30 17.82
CA TYR A 38 17.96 -24.10 17.92
C TYR A 38 18.57 -23.08 18.86
N GLY A 39 18.79 -21.85 18.38
CA GLY A 39 19.39 -20.78 19.15
C GLY A 39 20.91 -20.68 19.06
N ASP A 40 21.58 -21.62 18.37
CA ASP A 40 23.01 -21.52 18.07
C ASP A 40 23.30 -20.38 17.10
N PHE A 41 24.57 -20.01 16.97
CA PHE A 41 25.01 -18.88 16.14
C PHE A 41 25.72 -19.35 14.87
N ILE A 42 25.47 -18.62 13.78
CA ILE A 42 26.16 -18.78 12.50
C ILE A 42 26.78 -17.47 12.07
N GLU A 43 27.88 -17.55 11.33
CA GLU A 43 28.45 -16.43 10.61
C GLU A 43 28.08 -16.56 9.14
N VAL A 44 27.45 -15.51 8.63
CA VAL A 44 27.06 -15.37 7.23
C VAL A 44 28.03 -14.40 6.57
N GLU A 45 28.80 -14.90 5.61
CA GLU A 45 29.79 -14.13 4.85
C GLU A 45 29.24 -13.79 3.46
N GLY A 46 29.19 -12.49 3.15
CA GLY A 46 28.82 -11.96 1.85
C GLY A 46 29.98 -11.22 1.18
N PRO A 47 29.74 -10.54 0.05
CA PRO A 47 30.78 -9.91 -0.77
C PRO A 47 31.54 -8.77 -0.07
N LYS A 48 30.89 -8.06 0.87
CA LYS A 48 31.45 -6.86 1.53
C LYS A 48 31.77 -7.06 3.00
N GLY A 49 31.33 -8.15 3.62
CA GLY A 49 31.49 -8.35 5.05
C GLY A 49 30.90 -9.66 5.58
N SER A 50 31.01 -9.84 6.89
CA SER A 50 30.47 -10.99 7.63
C SER A 50 29.67 -10.52 8.84
N VAL A 51 28.52 -11.15 9.08
CA VAL A 51 27.63 -10.86 10.21
C VAL A 51 27.29 -12.16 10.93
N ILE A 52 27.10 -12.08 12.24
CA ILE A 52 26.73 -13.24 13.06
C ILE A 52 25.25 -13.14 13.41
N LEU A 53 24.55 -14.26 13.23
CA LEU A 53 23.11 -14.35 13.39
C LEU A 53 22.74 -15.56 14.23
N GLN A 54 21.60 -15.45 14.90
CA GLN A 54 21.01 -16.57 15.63
C GLN A 54 20.21 -17.47 14.68
N VAL A 55 20.40 -18.78 14.80
CA VAL A 55 19.80 -19.78 13.93
C VAL A 55 18.41 -20.17 14.43
N TRP A 56 17.44 -20.11 13.53
CA TRP A 56 16.07 -20.58 13.72
C TRP A 56 15.63 -21.54 12.61
N PRO A 57 14.64 -22.41 12.84
CA PRO A 57 14.14 -23.31 11.81
C PRO A 57 13.48 -22.53 10.68
N ALA A 58 13.67 -23.01 9.46
CA ALA A 58 12.87 -22.63 8.29
C ALA A 58 11.37 -22.80 8.54
N TYR A 59 10.56 -22.07 7.76
CA TYR A 59 9.12 -22.29 7.71
C TYR A 59 8.82 -23.64 7.07
N ARG A 60 7.65 -24.22 7.35
CA ARG A 60 7.24 -25.51 6.78
C ARG A 60 7.31 -25.55 5.24
N GLU A 61 7.01 -24.41 4.59
CA GLU A 61 7.04 -24.23 3.14
C GLU A 61 8.46 -24.18 2.54
N ASP A 62 9.43 -23.80 3.36
CA ASP A 62 10.83 -23.55 2.98
C ASP A 62 11.74 -24.75 3.33
N GLU A 63 11.19 -25.80 3.93
CA GLU A 63 11.94 -26.97 4.37
C GLU A 63 12.49 -27.74 3.16
N ASN A 64 13.75 -28.18 3.24
CA ASN A 64 14.51 -28.83 2.17
C ASN A 64 14.84 -27.95 0.95
N ARG A 65 14.64 -26.62 1.04
CA ARG A 65 15.17 -25.67 0.05
C ARG A 65 16.53 -25.15 0.47
N ASP A 66 17.37 -24.85 -0.51
CA ASP A 66 18.75 -24.37 -0.33
C ASP A 66 18.77 -22.85 -0.09
N ILE A 67 17.89 -22.38 0.81
CA ILE A 67 17.65 -20.96 1.06
C ILE A 67 17.94 -20.57 2.52
N ILE A 68 18.34 -19.32 2.69
CA ILE A 68 18.50 -18.65 3.98
C ILE A 68 17.67 -17.36 3.99
N ARG A 69 16.74 -17.25 4.92
CA ARG A 69 15.98 -15.99 5.12
C ARG A 69 16.71 -15.09 6.10
N ILE A 70 17.11 -13.92 5.64
CA ILE A 70 17.76 -12.86 6.43
C ILE A 70 17.11 -11.51 6.16
N ASP A 71 17.17 -10.62 7.15
CA ASP A 71 16.56 -9.29 7.06
C ASP A 71 17.39 -8.32 6.20
N GLY A 72 16.75 -7.24 5.76
CA GLY A 72 17.37 -6.23 4.90
C GLY A 72 18.60 -5.55 5.54
N PHE A 73 18.60 -5.37 6.86
CA PHE A 73 19.75 -4.81 7.59
C PHE A 73 20.98 -5.72 7.52
N THR A 74 20.80 -7.02 7.72
CA THR A 74 21.88 -7.99 7.58
C THR A 74 22.36 -8.05 6.13
N ARG A 75 21.43 -8.08 5.16
CA ARG A 75 21.76 -8.06 3.72
C ARG A 75 22.64 -6.86 3.36
N GLU A 76 22.29 -5.67 3.85
CA GLU A 76 23.09 -4.46 3.66
C GLU A 76 24.48 -4.59 4.27
N ALA A 77 24.58 -5.10 5.51
CA ALA A 77 25.84 -5.22 6.23
C ALA A 77 26.83 -6.21 5.56
N ILE A 78 26.33 -7.31 4.99
CA ILE A 78 27.17 -8.26 4.24
C ILE A 78 27.33 -7.88 2.76
N GLY A 79 26.51 -6.95 2.27
CA GLY A 79 26.47 -6.51 0.88
C GLY A 79 25.92 -7.55 -0.09
N ALA A 80 24.98 -8.39 0.35
CA ALA A 80 24.35 -9.43 -0.47
C ALA A 80 22.90 -9.03 -0.82
N ALA A 81 22.48 -9.29 -2.06
CA ALA A 81 21.11 -9.05 -2.51
C ALA A 81 20.26 -10.34 -2.45
N VAL A 82 18.92 -10.22 -2.47
CA VAL A 82 18.02 -11.39 -2.56
C VAL A 82 18.38 -12.26 -3.77
N GLY A 83 18.49 -13.57 -3.61
CA GLY A 83 18.82 -14.51 -4.68
C GLY A 83 20.31 -14.76 -4.91
N GLU A 84 21.21 -14.01 -4.26
CA GLU A 84 22.64 -14.33 -4.24
C GLU A 84 22.95 -15.49 -3.30
N TYR A 85 24.10 -16.14 -3.51
CA TYR A 85 24.61 -17.17 -2.60
C TYR A 85 25.52 -16.54 -1.56
N VAL A 86 25.31 -16.91 -0.29
CA VAL A 86 26.15 -16.51 0.84
C VAL A 86 26.77 -17.75 1.47
N ARG A 87 27.98 -17.58 2.02
CA ARG A 87 28.70 -18.65 2.70
C ARG A 87 28.33 -18.62 4.18
N VAL A 88 27.86 -19.75 4.69
CA VAL A 88 27.37 -19.90 6.06
C VAL A 88 28.25 -20.89 6.80
N ARG A 89 28.77 -20.48 7.96
CA ARG A 89 29.58 -21.33 8.84
C ARG A 89 29.10 -21.25 10.29
N LYS A 90 29.40 -22.28 11.08
CA LYS A 90 29.12 -22.26 12.52
C LYS A 90 29.99 -21.22 13.21
N ALA A 91 29.39 -20.37 14.02
CA ALA A 91 30.09 -19.36 14.80
C ALA A 91 30.06 -19.72 16.28
N TYR A 92 31.21 -19.60 16.94
CA TYR A 92 31.30 -19.68 18.40
C TYR A 92 31.19 -18.28 18.96
N VAL A 93 30.15 -18.05 19.76
CA VAL A 93 29.86 -16.75 20.37
C VAL A 93 29.83 -16.95 21.87
N GLU A 94 30.71 -16.24 22.57
CA GLU A 94 30.81 -16.31 24.02
C GLU A 94 29.93 -15.25 24.68
N ARG A 95 29.71 -15.40 25.99
CA ARG A 95 28.98 -14.41 26.78
C ARG A 95 29.79 -13.12 26.87
N GLY A 96 29.19 -12.00 26.50
CA GLY A 96 29.82 -10.69 26.64
C GLY A 96 29.86 -10.21 28.08
N THR A 97 31.02 -9.79 28.57
CA THR A 97 31.14 -9.08 29.85
C THR A 97 30.93 -7.57 29.68
N LYS A 98 31.47 -7.00 28.59
CA LYS A 98 31.40 -5.55 28.33
C LYS A 98 31.29 -5.25 26.84
N VAL A 99 30.42 -4.31 26.47
CA VAL A 99 30.24 -3.81 25.10
C VAL A 99 30.31 -2.29 25.08
N ILE A 100 31.08 -1.73 24.15
CA ILE A 100 31.13 -0.29 23.91
C ILE A 100 30.50 0.02 22.56
N LEU A 101 29.44 0.83 22.58
CA LEU A 101 28.75 1.34 21.40
C LEU A 101 29.05 2.83 21.22
N ALA A 102 29.03 3.29 19.97
CA ALA A 102 29.10 4.71 19.66
C ALA A 102 28.04 5.06 18.61
N PRO A 103 27.25 6.14 18.81
CA PRO A 103 26.26 6.55 17.84
C PRO A 103 26.94 7.15 16.60
N THR A 104 26.28 7.10 15.45
CA THR A 104 26.76 7.80 14.24
C THR A 104 26.35 9.27 14.19
N VAL A 105 25.49 9.70 15.12
CA VAL A 105 24.92 11.05 15.21
C VAL A 105 25.13 11.54 16.66
N PRO A 106 25.39 12.84 16.90
CA PRO A 106 25.46 13.36 18.26
C PRO A 106 24.20 13.02 19.05
N LEU A 107 24.36 12.31 20.17
CA LEU A 107 23.26 11.86 21.00
C LEU A 107 23.57 12.17 22.46
N ARG A 108 22.58 12.67 23.19
CA ARG A 108 22.68 12.77 24.65
C ARG A 108 22.51 11.36 25.23
N VAL A 109 23.57 10.86 25.86
CA VAL A 109 23.58 9.54 26.48
C VAL A 109 23.22 9.70 27.96
N ASP A 110 22.05 9.21 28.34
CA ASP A 110 21.62 9.08 29.73
C ASP A 110 21.52 7.58 30.10
N GLU A 111 21.56 7.20 31.39
CA GLU A 111 21.49 5.78 31.82
C GLU A 111 20.24 5.06 31.28
N ALA A 112 19.09 5.75 31.24
CA ALA A 112 17.84 5.22 30.70
C ALA A 112 17.95 4.79 29.22
N LEU A 113 18.77 5.48 28.43
CA LEU A 113 19.02 5.14 27.03
C LEU A 113 19.85 3.86 26.94
N ALA A 114 20.88 3.73 27.80
CA ALA A 114 21.72 2.55 27.84
C ALA A 114 20.90 1.30 28.22
N ASP A 115 20.00 1.41 29.19
CA ASP A 115 19.09 0.32 29.58
C ASP A 115 18.14 -0.07 28.44
N TYR A 116 17.55 0.91 27.75
CA TYR A 116 16.68 0.65 26.61
C TYR A 116 17.41 -0.07 25.47
N VAL A 117 18.61 0.41 25.12
CA VAL A 117 19.45 -0.22 24.10
C VAL A 117 19.84 -1.63 24.52
N LYS A 118 20.15 -1.84 25.80
CA LYS A 118 20.47 -3.16 26.34
C LYS A 118 19.29 -4.11 26.22
N GLU A 119 18.07 -3.70 26.61
CA GLU A 119 16.85 -4.51 26.45
C GLU A 119 16.63 -4.92 24.98
N GLN A 120 16.86 -4.01 24.02
CA GLN A 120 16.73 -4.31 22.59
C GLN A 120 17.82 -5.24 22.04
N LEU A 121 18.96 -5.32 22.71
CA LEU A 121 20.11 -6.15 22.31
C LEU A 121 20.22 -7.45 23.11
N LEU A 122 19.35 -7.70 24.10
CA LEU A 122 19.36 -8.94 24.88
C LEU A 122 19.31 -10.17 23.98
N TYR A 123 20.21 -11.10 24.24
CA TYR A 123 20.44 -12.35 23.51
C TYR A 123 20.84 -12.20 22.03
N LYS A 124 21.13 -10.97 21.57
CA LYS A 124 21.60 -10.73 20.20
C LYS A 124 23.12 -10.84 20.11
N PRO A 125 23.65 -11.47 19.05
CA PRO A 125 25.09 -11.50 18.80
C PRO A 125 25.58 -10.15 18.27
N VAL A 126 26.76 -9.74 18.70
CA VAL A 126 27.44 -8.52 18.25
C VAL A 126 28.92 -8.79 17.98
N LYS A 127 29.44 -8.18 16.90
CA LYS A 127 30.86 -8.26 16.51
C LYS A 127 31.48 -6.86 16.51
N ARG A 128 32.77 -6.76 16.85
CA ARG A 128 33.51 -5.49 16.75
C ARG A 128 33.48 -4.96 15.32
N GLY A 129 33.20 -3.67 15.16
CA GLY A 129 33.08 -2.98 13.87
C GLY A 129 31.72 -3.11 13.20
N GLU A 130 30.79 -3.87 13.79
CA GLU A 130 29.44 -4.04 13.27
C GLU A 130 28.59 -2.77 13.49
N VAL A 131 27.70 -2.49 12.54
CA VAL A 131 26.69 -1.43 12.65
C VAL A 131 25.37 -2.05 13.11
N LEU A 132 24.88 -1.59 14.26
CA LEU A 132 23.60 -1.98 14.85
C LEU A 132 22.55 -0.92 14.55
N PHE A 133 21.35 -1.36 14.22
CA PHE A 133 20.20 -0.52 13.97
C PHE A 133 19.23 -0.65 15.15
N ILE A 134 19.04 0.44 15.91
CA ILE A 134 18.18 0.47 17.09
C ILE A 134 17.08 1.51 16.88
N TYR A 135 15.83 1.07 16.98
CA TYR A 135 14.67 1.92 16.90
C TYR A 135 14.31 2.44 18.28
N PHE A 136 14.05 3.74 18.40
CA PHE A 136 13.61 4.35 19.65
C PHE A 136 12.11 4.68 19.60
N PRO A 137 11.37 4.53 20.71
CA PRO A 137 9.92 4.74 20.74
C PRO A 137 9.50 6.18 20.44
N LEU A 138 10.41 7.14 20.67
CA LEU A 138 10.19 8.57 20.42
C LEU A 138 10.63 9.03 19.01
N SER A 139 11.32 8.21 18.23
CA SER A 139 11.66 8.53 16.84
C SER A 139 10.44 8.27 15.94
N LEU A 140 9.48 9.19 16.02
CA LEU A 140 8.20 9.24 15.28
C LEU A 140 8.32 9.09 13.74
N PHE A 141 9.54 9.13 13.19
CA PHE A 141 9.83 9.07 11.75
C PHE A 141 10.56 7.79 11.29
N GLY A 142 10.66 6.76 12.13
CA GLY A 142 11.04 5.41 11.67
C GLY A 142 12.48 5.25 11.19
N GLU A 143 13.39 6.17 11.54
CA GLU A 143 14.82 5.98 11.29
C GLU A 143 15.48 5.28 12.49
N PRO A 144 16.06 4.09 12.30
CA PRO A 144 16.85 3.46 13.34
C PRO A 144 18.11 4.29 13.57
N LEU A 145 18.39 4.60 14.83
CA LEU A 145 19.69 5.15 15.19
C LEU A 145 20.75 4.06 15.01
N ARG A 146 21.84 4.44 14.33
CA ARG A 146 22.94 3.54 14.04
C ARG A 146 23.97 3.63 15.15
N PHE A 147 24.35 2.49 15.68
CA PHE A 147 25.42 2.35 16.65
C PHE A 147 26.51 1.47 16.08
N VAL A 148 27.75 1.93 16.14
CA VAL A 148 28.91 1.12 15.77
C VAL A 148 29.44 0.44 17.03
N VAL A 149 29.68 -0.87 16.95
CA VAL A 149 30.33 -1.62 18.02
C VAL A 149 31.83 -1.28 18.01
N VAL A 150 32.28 -0.45 18.95
CA VAL A 150 33.69 -0.01 19.02
C VAL A 150 34.58 -1.14 19.54
N SER A 151 34.12 -1.81 20.59
CA SER A 151 34.84 -2.92 21.22
C SER A 151 33.91 -3.84 22.00
N THR A 152 34.25 -5.12 22.02
CA THR A 152 33.62 -6.19 22.79
C THR A 152 34.64 -6.80 23.76
N GLN A 153 34.17 -7.27 24.91
CA GLN A 153 34.94 -8.11 25.83
C GLN A 153 34.15 -9.41 26.08
N PRO A 154 34.71 -10.59 25.76
CA PRO A 154 35.94 -10.85 25.00
C PRO A 154 35.99 -10.17 23.61
N SER A 155 37.20 -10.02 23.03
CA SER A 155 37.41 -9.31 21.75
C SER A 155 36.81 -10.01 20.53
N GLN A 156 36.37 -11.25 20.69
CA GLN A 156 35.65 -12.02 19.68
C GLN A 156 34.17 -11.59 19.63
N ALA A 157 33.38 -12.32 18.84
CA ALA A 157 31.94 -12.14 18.80
C ALA A 157 31.31 -12.56 20.13
N ILE A 158 30.41 -11.72 20.64
CA ILE A 158 29.75 -11.97 21.92
C ILE A 158 28.24 -11.83 21.79
N TYR A 159 27.50 -12.53 22.63
CA TYR A 159 26.07 -12.27 22.79
C TYR A 159 25.85 -11.45 24.07
N ILE A 160 24.91 -10.51 24.01
CA ILE A 160 24.58 -9.63 25.12
C ILE A 160 23.59 -10.33 26.04
N ASP A 161 23.87 -10.32 27.34
CA ASP A 161 23.01 -10.91 28.38
C ASP A 161 22.69 -9.85 29.45
N GLU A 162 21.83 -10.18 30.41
CA GLU A 162 21.43 -9.26 31.48
C GLU A 162 22.62 -8.77 32.32
N SER A 163 23.68 -9.58 32.44
CA SER A 163 24.89 -9.21 33.17
C SER A 163 25.92 -8.42 32.36
N THR A 164 25.72 -8.21 31.06
CA THR A 164 26.68 -7.50 30.21
C THR A 164 26.65 -6.01 30.49
N GLU A 165 27.80 -5.40 30.72
CA GLU A 165 27.93 -3.95 30.92
C GLU A 165 27.91 -3.24 29.54
N LEU A 166 26.90 -2.41 29.29
CA LEU A 166 26.76 -1.65 28.05
C LEU A 166 27.18 -0.19 28.29
N ILE A 167 28.21 0.26 27.57
CA ILE A 167 28.64 1.66 27.59
C ILE A 167 28.39 2.30 26.22
N ILE A 168 27.64 3.39 26.19
CA ILE A 168 27.43 4.19 24.98
C ILE A 168 28.30 5.43 25.07
N ARG A 169 29.16 5.65 24.08
CA ARG A 169 29.97 6.88 23.97
C ARG A 169 29.10 8.04 23.48
N SER A 170 29.38 9.24 23.99
CA SER A 170 28.68 10.48 23.60
C SER A 170 29.17 11.05 22.27
N GLU A 171 30.43 10.76 21.91
CA GLU A 171 31.05 11.26 20.69
C GLU A 171 30.75 10.35 19.49
N PRO A 172 30.29 10.92 18.36
CA PRO A 172 30.05 10.14 17.16
C PRO A 172 31.36 9.73 16.49
N VAL A 173 31.39 8.51 15.96
CA VAL A 173 32.52 8.04 15.14
C VAL A 173 32.46 8.74 13.77
N LYS A 174 33.56 9.36 13.33
CA LYS A 174 33.62 10.15 12.08
C LYS A 174 33.11 9.37 10.87
N ALA A 175 32.35 10.07 10.02
CA ALA A 175 31.50 9.59 8.93
C ALA A 175 32.21 8.92 7.73
N GLU A 176 33.51 8.63 7.80
CA GLU A 176 34.28 8.06 6.67
C GLU A 176 33.92 6.59 6.37
N ALA A 177 33.23 5.89 7.28
CA ALA A 177 32.64 4.58 7.03
C ALA A 177 31.17 4.64 6.53
N ILE A 178 30.60 5.84 6.37
CA ILE A 178 29.17 6.07 6.08
C ILE A 178 29.01 6.78 4.73
N ALA A 179 29.63 6.25 3.68
CA ALA A 179 29.34 6.69 2.31
C ALA A 179 28.08 5.97 1.81
N ARG A 180 26.91 6.58 2.07
CA ARG A 180 25.64 6.54 1.30
C ARG A 180 24.50 6.96 2.24
N GLY A 181 24.39 8.28 2.43
CA GLY A 181 23.25 8.91 3.08
C GLY A 181 22.03 8.86 2.15
N VAL A 182 21.21 7.83 2.30
CA VAL A 182 19.78 7.83 1.97
C VAL A 182 19.11 6.89 2.99
N PRO A 183 17.94 7.22 3.57
CA PRO A 183 17.15 6.24 4.31
C PRO A 183 16.76 5.10 3.36
N ARG A 184 17.23 3.89 3.66
CA ARG A 184 17.16 2.74 2.79
C ARG A 184 15.92 1.91 3.11
N VAL A 185 14.80 2.30 2.53
CA VAL A 185 13.57 1.49 2.52
C VAL A 185 13.90 0.13 1.92
N THR A 186 13.49 -0.94 2.57
CA THR A 186 13.68 -2.33 2.10
C THR A 186 12.35 -2.94 1.63
N TRP A 187 12.39 -4.07 0.94
CA TRP A 187 11.16 -4.78 0.55
C TRP A 187 10.31 -5.20 1.76
N GLU A 188 10.96 -5.41 2.91
CA GLU A 188 10.32 -5.72 4.18
C GLU A 188 9.61 -4.51 4.81
N ASP A 189 9.90 -3.28 4.37
CA ASP A 189 9.20 -2.07 4.82
C ASP A 189 7.98 -1.76 3.96
N ILE A 190 7.68 -2.59 2.96
CA ILE A 190 6.49 -2.48 2.11
C ILE A 190 5.54 -3.62 2.47
N GLY A 191 4.43 -3.26 3.12
CA GLY A 191 3.37 -4.21 3.46
C GLY A 191 2.63 -4.71 2.21
N ASP A 192 2.59 -6.03 2.04
CA ASP A 192 1.91 -6.74 0.93
C ASP A 192 2.43 -6.36 -0.47
N LEU A 193 1.67 -6.63 -1.53
CA LEU A 193 1.99 -6.45 -2.95
C LEU A 193 2.93 -7.52 -3.56
N GLU A 194 2.88 -8.77 -3.09
CA GLU A 194 3.80 -9.83 -3.55
C GLU A 194 3.77 -10.05 -5.08
N GLU A 195 2.60 -10.00 -5.70
CA GLU A 195 2.48 -10.12 -7.17
C GLU A 195 3.16 -8.95 -7.90
N VAL A 196 2.95 -7.73 -7.42
CA VAL A 196 3.55 -6.51 -7.98
C VAL A 196 5.07 -6.52 -7.77
N LYS A 197 5.54 -6.90 -6.58
CA LYS A 197 6.97 -7.07 -6.26
C LYS A 197 7.62 -8.08 -7.21
N ALA A 198 6.99 -9.24 -7.42
CA ALA A 198 7.50 -10.28 -8.31
C ALA A 198 7.63 -9.76 -9.76
N ARG A 199 6.60 -9.07 -10.27
CA ARG A 199 6.62 -8.50 -11.64
C ARG A 199 7.72 -7.44 -11.79
N ILE A 200 7.87 -6.54 -10.81
CA ILE A 200 8.92 -5.50 -10.87
C ILE A 200 10.31 -6.14 -10.79
N ARG A 201 10.51 -7.16 -9.96
CA ARG A 201 11.78 -7.91 -9.91
C ARG A 201 12.11 -8.55 -11.26
N GLU A 202 11.15 -9.21 -11.90
CA GLU A 202 11.36 -9.79 -13.23
C GLU A 202 11.76 -8.73 -14.27
N ILE A 203 11.11 -7.56 -14.24
CA ILE A 203 11.31 -6.52 -15.26
C ILE A 203 12.58 -5.70 -15.01
N VAL A 204 12.97 -5.44 -13.76
CA VAL A 204 14.10 -4.54 -13.42
C VAL A 204 15.31 -5.29 -12.91
N GLU A 205 15.12 -6.25 -12.01
CA GLU A 205 16.23 -6.96 -11.35
C GLU A 205 16.91 -7.92 -12.33
N LEU A 206 16.13 -8.66 -13.13
CA LEU A 206 16.67 -9.64 -14.07
C LEU A 206 17.59 -9.01 -15.14
N PRO A 207 17.21 -7.91 -15.84
CA PRO A 207 18.10 -7.27 -16.81
C PRO A 207 19.36 -6.66 -16.20
N MET A 208 19.25 -6.11 -14.98
CA MET A 208 20.39 -5.44 -14.33
C MET A 208 21.41 -6.43 -13.77
N ARG A 209 20.95 -7.56 -13.21
CA ARG A 209 21.83 -8.55 -12.58
C ARG A 209 22.36 -9.60 -13.55
N HIS A 210 21.55 -9.99 -14.54
CA HIS A 210 21.91 -11.00 -15.54
C HIS A 210 21.82 -10.50 -16.99
N PRO A 211 22.57 -9.45 -17.39
CA PRO A 211 22.55 -8.95 -18.77
C PRO A 211 22.93 -10.01 -19.82
N GLU A 212 23.69 -11.03 -19.45
CA GLU A 212 24.11 -12.14 -20.30
C GLU A 212 22.94 -12.94 -20.88
N LEU A 213 21.86 -13.12 -20.09
CA LEU A 213 20.68 -13.87 -20.52
C LEU A 213 19.98 -13.15 -21.69
N PHE A 214 19.82 -11.83 -21.58
CA PHE A 214 19.20 -10.99 -22.60
C PHE A 214 20.05 -10.93 -23.88
N LYS A 215 21.37 -10.85 -23.72
CA LYS A 215 22.31 -10.90 -24.86
C LYS A 215 22.25 -12.22 -25.61
N HIS A 216 22.15 -13.34 -24.89
CA HIS A 216 22.09 -14.67 -25.51
C HIS A 216 20.76 -14.91 -26.22
N LEU A 217 19.65 -14.48 -25.62
CA LEU A 217 18.30 -14.58 -26.20
C LEU A 217 18.05 -13.56 -27.32
N GLY A 218 18.91 -12.56 -27.49
CA GLY A 218 18.75 -11.51 -28.50
C GLY A 218 17.55 -10.60 -28.26
N ILE A 219 17.03 -10.56 -27.02
CA ILE A 219 15.88 -9.73 -26.63
C ILE A 219 16.37 -8.42 -26.01
N GLU A 220 15.70 -7.32 -26.34
CA GLU A 220 15.98 -6.04 -25.70
C GLU A 220 15.35 -5.99 -24.31
N PRO A 221 16.10 -5.55 -23.27
CA PRO A 221 15.52 -5.34 -21.97
C PRO A 221 14.51 -4.18 -22.00
N PRO A 222 13.46 -4.24 -21.17
CA PRO A 222 12.46 -3.18 -21.11
C PRO A 222 13.09 -1.87 -20.65
N LYS A 223 12.75 -0.76 -21.33
CA LYS A 223 13.37 0.55 -21.05
C LYS A 223 12.67 1.31 -19.94
N GLY A 224 11.37 1.09 -19.77
CA GLY A 224 10.62 1.78 -18.74
C GLY A 224 9.37 1.05 -18.26
N ILE A 225 9.01 1.37 -17.01
CA ILE A 225 7.82 0.86 -16.31
C ILE A 225 6.94 2.04 -15.92
N LEU A 226 5.64 1.92 -16.16
CA LEU A 226 4.64 2.86 -15.67
C LEU A 226 3.88 2.23 -14.48
N LEU A 227 4.07 2.81 -13.30
CA LEU A 227 3.31 2.49 -12.08
C LEU A 227 2.07 3.39 -12.01
N TYR A 228 0.88 2.79 -11.94
CA TYR A 228 -0.36 3.56 -11.79
C TYR A 228 -1.26 3.00 -10.69
N GLY A 229 -2.19 3.82 -10.20
CA GLY A 229 -3.07 3.46 -9.09
C GLY A 229 -3.51 4.68 -8.29
N PRO A 230 -4.26 4.53 -7.21
CA PRO A 230 -4.66 5.65 -6.36
C PRO A 230 -3.45 6.33 -5.67
N PRO A 231 -3.59 7.58 -5.19
CA PRO A 231 -2.58 8.22 -4.37
C PRO A 231 -2.40 7.48 -3.03
N GLY A 232 -1.20 7.57 -2.44
CA GLY A 232 -0.96 7.02 -1.09
C GLY A 232 -0.76 5.51 -0.99
N VAL A 233 -0.75 4.76 -2.11
CA VAL A 233 -0.46 3.30 -2.14
C VAL A 233 1.03 2.96 -2.08
N GLY A 234 1.92 3.95 -2.09
CA GLY A 234 3.36 3.73 -1.89
C GLY A 234 4.18 3.53 -3.17
N LYS A 235 3.77 4.05 -4.33
CA LYS A 235 4.54 4.00 -5.60
C LYS A 235 5.99 4.46 -5.44
N THR A 236 6.19 5.60 -4.78
CA THR A 236 7.52 6.18 -4.52
C THR A 236 8.35 5.30 -3.57
N LEU A 237 7.71 4.68 -2.56
CA LEU A 237 8.39 3.77 -1.64
C LEU A 237 8.84 2.48 -2.36
N LEU A 238 8.01 1.97 -3.27
CA LEU A 238 8.29 0.80 -4.09
C LEU A 238 9.52 0.99 -4.97
N ALA A 239 9.61 2.13 -5.66
CA ALA A 239 10.77 2.45 -6.50
C ALA A 239 12.05 2.63 -5.67
N LYS A 240 11.95 3.27 -4.49
CA LYS A 240 13.09 3.43 -3.57
C LYS A 240 13.59 2.08 -3.04
N ALA A 241 12.68 1.19 -2.65
CA ALA A 241 13.05 -0.14 -2.16
C ALA A 241 13.72 -1.00 -3.24
N LEU A 242 13.21 -0.94 -4.48
CA LEU A 242 13.80 -1.61 -5.62
C LEU A 242 15.24 -1.15 -5.89
N ALA A 243 15.47 0.16 -5.92
CA ALA A 243 16.80 0.71 -6.17
C ALA A 243 17.81 0.33 -5.08
N ASN A 244 17.35 0.32 -3.83
CA ASN A 244 18.16 -0.10 -2.70
C ASN A 244 18.55 -1.59 -2.77
N GLU A 245 17.61 -2.47 -3.12
CA GLU A 245 17.87 -3.92 -3.20
C GLU A 245 18.85 -4.26 -4.34
N ILE A 246 18.72 -3.60 -5.49
CA ILE A 246 19.64 -3.79 -6.63
C ILE A 246 20.99 -3.09 -6.37
N GLY A 247 21.04 -2.14 -5.44
CA GLY A 247 22.20 -1.30 -5.19
C GLY A 247 22.49 -0.29 -6.31
N ALA A 248 21.47 0.05 -7.11
CA ALA A 248 21.53 1.00 -8.22
C ALA A 248 21.49 2.45 -7.74
N TYR A 249 22.06 3.38 -8.52
CA TYR A 249 21.94 4.81 -8.25
C TYR A 249 20.49 5.28 -8.47
N PHE A 250 19.88 5.93 -7.48
CA PHE A 250 18.47 6.32 -7.53
C PHE A 250 18.33 7.83 -7.71
N ILE A 251 17.70 8.25 -8.80
CA ILE A 251 17.37 9.65 -9.06
C ILE A 251 15.86 9.80 -9.03
N ALA A 252 15.34 10.61 -8.11
CA ALA A 252 13.92 10.94 -8.04
C ALA A 252 13.67 12.34 -8.58
N ILE A 253 12.72 12.45 -9.50
CA ILE A 253 12.19 13.68 -10.06
C ILE A 253 10.70 13.73 -9.75
N ASN A 254 10.21 14.89 -9.33
CA ASN A 254 8.78 15.15 -9.28
C ASN A 254 8.35 15.95 -10.51
N GLY A 255 7.28 15.55 -11.19
CA GLY A 255 6.81 16.16 -12.44
C GLY A 255 6.69 17.70 -12.36
N PRO A 256 5.96 18.26 -11.37
CA PRO A 256 5.86 19.70 -11.19
C PRO A 256 7.20 20.42 -10.94
N GLU A 257 8.22 19.76 -10.38
CA GLU A 257 9.52 20.39 -10.14
C GLU A 257 10.29 20.66 -11.44
N ILE A 258 10.02 19.90 -12.50
CA ILE A 258 10.62 20.11 -13.82
C ILE A 258 9.97 21.29 -14.52
N MET A 259 8.69 21.56 -14.24
CA MET A 259 7.93 22.62 -14.88
C MET A 259 8.33 23.99 -14.33
N SER A 260 9.17 24.72 -15.09
CA SER A 260 9.56 26.09 -14.75
C SER A 260 8.89 27.09 -15.70
N LYS A 261 8.77 28.35 -15.27
CA LYS A 261 8.24 29.44 -16.09
C LYS A 261 9.24 29.95 -17.13
N PHE A 262 10.50 29.52 -17.04
CA PHE A 262 11.59 30.02 -17.89
C PHE A 262 11.82 29.10 -19.08
N TYR A 263 12.01 29.70 -20.25
CA TYR A 263 12.11 28.99 -21.52
C TYR A 263 13.35 28.07 -21.55
N GLY A 264 13.16 26.78 -21.82
CA GLY A 264 14.24 25.81 -22.06
C GLY A 264 14.92 25.24 -20.81
N GLU A 265 14.65 25.78 -19.62
CA GLU A 265 15.23 25.28 -18.35
C GLU A 265 14.70 23.87 -18.02
N SER A 266 13.41 23.61 -18.21
CA SER A 266 12.79 22.29 -18.02
C SER A 266 13.43 21.21 -18.92
N GLU A 267 13.74 21.55 -20.17
CA GLU A 267 14.37 20.62 -21.11
C GLU A 267 15.84 20.35 -20.76
N ALA A 268 16.58 21.39 -20.36
CA ALA A 268 17.96 21.28 -19.92
C ALA A 268 18.07 20.40 -18.67
N ARG A 269 17.20 20.62 -17.68
CA ARG A 269 17.15 19.83 -16.45
C ARG A 269 16.85 18.35 -16.72
N LEU A 270 15.92 18.04 -17.63
CA LEU A 270 15.68 16.65 -18.05
C LEU A 270 16.92 16.03 -18.71
N ARG A 271 17.62 16.76 -19.59
CA ARG A 271 18.86 16.28 -20.20
C ARG A 271 19.96 16.02 -19.16
N GLU A 272 20.11 16.91 -18.19
CA GLU A 272 21.08 16.77 -17.10
C GLU A 272 20.81 15.52 -16.26
N VAL A 273 19.55 15.28 -15.89
CA VAL A 273 19.19 14.10 -15.10
C VAL A 273 19.46 12.80 -15.86
N PHE A 274 19.09 12.71 -17.14
CA PHE A 274 19.38 11.51 -17.94
C PHE A 274 20.89 11.31 -18.14
N ALA A 275 21.66 12.39 -18.35
CA ALA A 275 23.12 12.31 -18.47
C ALA A 275 23.80 11.91 -17.15
N GLU A 276 23.28 12.37 -16.00
CA GLU A 276 23.76 11.94 -14.67
C GLU A 276 23.47 10.46 -14.42
N ALA A 277 22.28 9.99 -14.84
CA ALA A 277 21.88 8.60 -14.72
C ALA A 277 22.79 7.67 -15.55
N GLU A 278 23.09 8.05 -16.80
CA GLU A 278 24.00 7.30 -17.68
C GLU A 278 25.42 7.22 -17.09
N LYS A 279 25.94 8.34 -16.55
CA LYS A 279 27.28 8.37 -15.93
C LYS A 279 27.40 7.47 -14.69
N ASN A 280 26.33 7.35 -13.91
CA ASN A 280 26.29 6.59 -12.67
C ASN A 280 25.64 5.19 -12.83
N ALA A 281 25.58 4.66 -14.05
CA ALA A 281 24.98 3.36 -14.33
C ALA A 281 25.68 2.21 -13.56
N PRO A 282 24.94 1.24 -12.96
CA PRO A 282 23.50 1.01 -13.06
C PRO A 282 22.66 2.01 -12.24
N SER A 283 21.62 2.58 -12.87
CA SER A 283 20.81 3.63 -12.27
C SER A 283 19.31 3.50 -12.59
N ILE A 284 18.48 4.06 -11.72
CA ILE A 284 17.02 4.11 -11.84
C ILE A 284 16.59 5.56 -11.79
N ILE A 285 15.90 6.00 -12.85
CA ILE A 285 15.26 7.32 -12.91
C ILE A 285 13.79 7.13 -12.52
N PHE A 286 13.38 7.69 -11.39
CA PHE A 286 12.00 7.69 -10.94
C PHE A 286 11.36 9.05 -11.19
N ILE A 287 10.30 9.08 -11.99
CA ILE A 287 9.52 10.30 -12.29
C ILE A 287 8.15 10.15 -11.63
N ASP A 288 7.93 10.87 -10.53
CA ASP A 288 6.62 10.96 -9.88
C ASP A 288 5.75 11.99 -10.60
N GLU A 289 4.42 11.81 -10.52
CA GLU A 289 3.43 12.67 -11.19
C GLU A 289 3.77 12.94 -12.67
N ILE A 290 4.10 11.89 -13.42
CA ILE A 290 4.52 12.01 -14.83
C ILE A 290 3.42 12.62 -15.72
N ASP A 291 2.16 12.54 -15.31
CA ASP A 291 1.03 13.22 -15.95
C ASP A 291 1.11 14.75 -15.89
N ALA A 292 1.89 15.33 -14.97
CA ALA A 292 2.13 16.78 -14.92
C ALA A 292 3.07 17.25 -16.04
N ILE A 293 4.06 16.44 -16.43
CA ILE A 293 5.01 16.77 -17.50
C ILE A 293 4.58 16.23 -18.87
N ALA A 294 3.73 15.19 -18.88
CA ALA A 294 3.24 14.58 -20.10
C ALA A 294 1.72 14.36 -20.16
N PRO A 295 0.93 15.44 -20.01
CA PRO A 295 -0.50 15.40 -20.27
C PRO A 295 -0.81 15.13 -21.76
N LYS A 296 -2.04 14.71 -22.05
CA LYS A 296 -2.56 14.55 -23.41
C LYS A 296 -2.44 15.85 -24.22
N ARG A 297 -1.87 15.75 -25.42
CA ARG A 297 -1.61 16.90 -26.32
C ARG A 297 -2.85 17.73 -26.68
N GLU A 298 -4.03 17.10 -26.64
CA GLU A 298 -5.32 17.73 -26.93
C GLU A 298 -5.81 18.62 -25.78
N GLU A 299 -5.49 18.28 -24.53
CA GLU A 299 -5.89 19.02 -23.33
C GLU A 299 -4.93 20.20 -23.02
N VAL A 300 -3.78 20.23 -23.70
CA VAL A 300 -2.67 21.17 -23.44
C VAL A 300 -2.74 22.42 -24.33
N VAL A 301 -2.92 23.58 -23.69
CA VAL A 301 -2.88 24.89 -24.34
C VAL A 301 -1.44 25.41 -24.50
N GLY A 302 -0.51 25.04 -23.62
CA GLY A 302 0.86 25.57 -23.60
C GLY A 302 1.85 24.88 -24.55
N GLU A 303 2.63 25.66 -25.31
CA GLU A 303 3.71 25.13 -26.16
C GLU A 303 4.91 24.57 -25.38
N VAL A 304 5.11 25.02 -24.14
CA VAL A 304 6.23 24.55 -23.28
C VAL A 304 6.02 23.08 -22.90
N GLU A 305 4.81 22.73 -22.46
CA GLU A 305 4.44 21.36 -22.09
C GLU A 305 4.64 20.39 -23.26
N LYS A 306 4.16 20.75 -24.46
CA LYS A 306 4.32 19.91 -25.67
C LYS A 306 5.79 19.65 -26.00
N ARG A 307 6.67 20.62 -25.76
CA ARG A 307 8.12 20.47 -25.98
C ARG A 307 8.79 19.61 -24.92
N VAL A 308 8.43 19.77 -23.65
CA VAL A 308 8.91 18.90 -22.56
C VAL A 308 8.55 17.44 -22.82
N VAL A 309 7.32 17.16 -23.29
CA VAL A 309 6.91 15.82 -23.72
C VAL A 309 7.78 15.31 -24.86
N ALA A 310 7.93 16.09 -25.93
CA ALA A 310 8.76 15.70 -27.06
C ALA A 310 10.22 15.39 -26.65
N GLN A 311 10.77 16.20 -25.74
CA GLN A 311 12.11 16.01 -25.21
C GLN A 311 12.23 14.72 -24.38
N LEU A 312 11.25 14.42 -23.51
CA LEU A 312 11.23 13.18 -22.74
C LEU A 312 11.17 11.96 -23.65
N LEU A 313 10.32 11.99 -24.69
CA LEU A 313 10.24 10.91 -25.68
C LEU A 313 11.58 10.70 -26.40
N ALA A 314 12.22 11.79 -26.82
CA ALA A 314 13.52 11.73 -27.48
C ALA A 314 14.62 11.17 -26.56
N LEU A 315 14.59 11.50 -25.26
CA LEU A 315 15.53 10.96 -24.27
C LEU A 315 15.32 9.45 -24.06
N MET A 316 14.07 9.00 -23.93
CA MET A 316 13.75 7.57 -23.79
C MET A 316 14.15 6.75 -25.02
N ASP A 317 13.87 7.28 -26.22
CA ASP A 317 14.26 6.62 -27.47
C ASP A 317 15.79 6.61 -27.65
N GLY A 318 16.45 7.68 -27.17
CA GLY A 318 17.90 7.91 -27.24
C GLY A 318 18.74 7.09 -26.25
N LEU A 319 18.13 6.41 -25.28
CA LEU A 319 18.81 5.49 -24.36
C LEU A 319 19.41 4.31 -25.16
N LYS A 320 20.72 4.41 -25.44
CA LYS A 320 21.50 3.39 -26.19
C LYS A 320 22.13 2.34 -25.29
N GLU A 321 22.28 2.62 -23.99
CA GLU A 321 22.87 1.67 -23.06
C GLU A 321 21.90 0.52 -22.78
N ARG A 322 22.28 -0.68 -23.25
CA ARG A 322 21.50 -1.92 -23.14
C ARG A 322 21.20 -2.28 -21.67
N GLY A 323 20.09 -1.77 -21.13
CA GLY A 323 19.45 -2.25 -19.89
C GLY A 323 20.08 -1.84 -18.56
N ARG A 324 21.01 -0.87 -18.55
CA ARG A 324 21.64 -0.39 -17.29
C ARG A 324 20.98 0.86 -16.69
N VAL A 325 20.19 1.57 -17.47
CA VAL A 325 19.36 2.68 -17.01
C VAL A 325 17.90 2.31 -17.25
N ILE A 326 17.08 2.34 -16.20
CA ILE A 326 15.65 2.03 -16.28
C ILE A 326 14.85 3.25 -15.80
N VAL A 327 13.83 3.62 -16.56
CA VAL A 327 12.92 4.74 -16.23
C VAL A 327 11.64 4.21 -15.61
N ILE A 328 11.31 4.64 -14.41
CA ILE A 328 10.06 4.30 -13.72
C ILE A 328 9.21 5.57 -13.62
N GLY A 329 8.08 5.60 -14.32
CA GLY A 329 7.09 6.67 -14.20
C GLY A 329 5.99 6.29 -13.22
N ALA A 330 5.53 7.23 -12.40
CA ALA A 330 4.38 7.04 -11.53
C ALA A 330 3.28 8.06 -11.85
N THR A 331 2.03 7.60 -12.00
CA THR A 331 0.86 8.48 -12.23
C THR A 331 -0.37 7.99 -11.49
N ASN A 332 -1.22 8.90 -11.03
CA ASN A 332 -2.52 8.52 -10.46
C ASN A 332 -3.60 8.32 -11.53
N ARG A 333 -3.38 8.87 -12.74
CA ARG A 333 -4.37 8.92 -13.82
C ARG A 333 -3.73 8.50 -15.14
N ILE A 334 -3.76 7.20 -15.42
CA ILE A 334 -3.21 6.68 -16.69
C ILE A 334 -3.89 7.28 -17.94
N ASP A 335 -5.17 7.67 -17.83
CA ASP A 335 -5.92 8.29 -18.92
C ASP A 335 -5.51 9.73 -19.21
N ALA A 336 -4.80 10.40 -18.31
CA ALA A 336 -4.32 11.77 -18.50
C ALA A 336 -2.98 11.82 -19.26
N LEU A 337 -2.25 10.70 -19.32
CA LEU A 337 -0.94 10.61 -19.93
C LEU A 337 -0.99 10.59 -21.47
N ASP A 338 0.00 11.19 -22.13
CA ASP A 338 0.18 11.08 -23.59
C ASP A 338 0.32 9.60 -24.03
N PRO A 339 -0.56 9.09 -24.93
CA PRO A 339 -0.47 7.72 -25.43
C PRO A 339 0.87 7.36 -26.10
N ALA A 340 1.64 8.35 -26.56
CA ALA A 340 2.95 8.14 -27.14
C ALA A 340 3.97 7.57 -26.13
N LEU A 341 3.83 7.88 -24.84
CA LEU A 341 4.69 7.34 -23.78
C LEU A 341 4.44 5.85 -23.54
N ARG A 342 3.22 5.39 -23.79
CA ARG A 342 2.76 4.00 -23.57
C ARG A 342 3.11 3.04 -24.71
N ARG A 343 3.81 3.53 -25.74
CA ARG A 343 4.21 2.71 -26.89
C ARG A 343 5.44 1.85 -26.56
N PRO A 344 5.54 0.63 -27.13
CA PRO A 344 6.74 -0.19 -27.00
C PRO A 344 8.01 0.56 -27.44
N GLY A 345 9.10 0.38 -26.70
CA GLY A 345 10.34 1.15 -26.77
C GLY A 345 10.45 2.29 -25.75
N ARG A 346 9.42 2.53 -24.93
CA ARG A 346 9.36 3.58 -23.90
C ARG A 346 8.88 3.00 -22.56
N PHE A 347 7.61 3.21 -22.19
CA PHE A 347 6.99 2.49 -21.08
C PHE A 347 6.35 1.21 -21.62
N ASP A 348 7.16 0.15 -21.66
CA ASP A 348 6.79 -1.16 -22.23
C ASP A 348 5.83 -1.93 -21.32
N ARG A 349 5.85 -1.61 -20.02
CA ARG A 349 5.13 -2.33 -18.98
C ARG A 349 4.32 -1.36 -18.14
N GLU A 350 3.03 -1.65 -18.04
CA GLU A 350 2.11 -0.96 -17.14
C GLU A 350 1.80 -1.87 -15.96
N ILE A 351 1.98 -1.35 -14.76
CA ILE A 351 1.74 -2.08 -13.52
C ILE A 351 0.75 -1.29 -12.68
N GLU A 352 -0.43 -1.87 -12.49
CA GLU A 352 -1.42 -1.35 -11.56
C GLU A 352 -1.03 -1.68 -10.12
N ILE A 353 -1.07 -0.69 -9.25
CA ILE A 353 -0.98 -0.86 -7.80
C ILE A 353 -2.40 -0.69 -7.26
N PRO A 354 -3.10 -1.78 -6.93
CA PRO A 354 -4.44 -1.71 -6.38
C PRO A 354 -4.42 -1.11 -4.96
N PRO A 355 -5.55 -0.55 -4.50
CA PRO A 355 -5.70 -0.21 -3.10
C PRO A 355 -5.59 -1.47 -2.22
N PRO A 356 -5.10 -1.33 -0.97
CA PRO A 356 -4.82 -2.48 -0.12
C PRO A 356 -6.12 -3.18 0.35
N ASP A 357 -6.15 -4.51 0.20
CA ASP A 357 -7.20 -5.37 0.76
C ASP A 357 -7.05 -5.53 2.29
N LYS A 358 -7.93 -6.29 2.95
CA LYS A 358 -7.87 -6.50 4.41
C LYS A 358 -6.51 -7.08 4.85
N ARG A 359 -5.96 -8.04 4.11
CA ARG A 359 -4.68 -8.69 4.42
C ARG A 359 -3.52 -7.71 4.25
N ALA A 360 -3.58 -6.89 3.20
CA ALA A 360 -2.61 -5.86 2.90
C ALA A 360 -2.62 -4.76 3.95
N ARG A 361 -3.80 -4.29 4.34
CA ARG A 361 -3.94 -3.29 5.40
C ARG A 361 -3.36 -3.78 6.72
N LYS A 362 -3.60 -5.04 7.08
CA LYS A 362 -2.95 -5.66 8.25
C LYS A 362 -1.43 -5.68 8.11
N ALA A 363 -0.89 -6.11 6.98
CA ALA A 363 0.56 -6.14 6.76
C ALA A 363 1.18 -4.74 6.85
N ILE A 364 0.50 -3.72 6.30
CA ILE A 364 0.93 -2.31 6.39
C ILE A 364 0.86 -1.81 7.84
N LEU A 365 -0.20 -2.14 8.58
CA LEU A 365 -0.30 -1.84 10.00
C LEU A 365 0.85 -2.50 10.78
N GLU A 366 1.16 -3.77 10.54
CA GLU A 366 2.29 -4.48 11.16
C GLU A 366 3.65 -3.81 10.86
N VAL A 367 3.82 -3.20 9.68
CA VAL A 367 5.01 -2.41 9.35
C VAL A 367 5.06 -1.13 10.18
N HIS A 368 3.97 -0.36 10.20
CA HIS A 368 3.94 0.92 10.91
C HIS A 368 3.91 0.77 12.44
N THR A 369 3.38 -0.34 12.96
CA THR A 369 3.36 -0.62 14.40
C THR A 369 4.57 -1.42 14.88
N ARG A 370 5.50 -1.83 13.99
CA ARG A 370 6.69 -2.63 14.33
C ARG A 370 7.48 -2.04 15.52
N ASN A 371 7.53 -0.72 15.61
CA ASN A 371 8.29 0.02 16.63
C ASN A 371 7.39 0.84 17.58
N VAL A 372 6.08 0.64 17.52
CA VAL A 372 5.12 1.34 18.39
C VAL A 372 4.78 0.41 19.55
N PRO A 373 4.91 0.83 20.82
CA PRO A 373 4.51 0.02 21.95
C PRO A 373 2.99 -0.11 21.97
N LEU A 374 2.48 -1.27 21.55
CA LEU A 374 1.05 -1.59 21.61
C LEU A 374 0.68 -2.18 22.97
N ASP A 375 -0.51 -1.85 23.46
CA ASP A 375 -1.15 -2.50 24.60
C ASP A 375 -1.78 -3.85 24.15
N GLU A 376 -2.06 -4.74 25.10
CA GLU A 376 -2.59 -6.09 24.81
C GLU A 376 -4.00 -6.06 24.22
N ASP A 377 -4.70 -4.94 24.36
CA ASP A 377 -6.05 -4.71 23.82
C ASP A 377 -6.08 -4.41 22.31
N VAL A 378 -4.92 -4.22 21.67
CA VAL A 378 -4.83 -3.85 20.26
C VAL A 378 -4.79 -5.08 19.36
N ASN A 379 -5.89 -5.34 18.66
CA ASN A 379 -5.95 -6.35 17.60
C ASN A 379 -5.87 -5.70 16.20
N LEU A 380 -4.74 -5.87 15.51
CA LEU A 380 -4.53 -5.33 14.17
C LEU A 380 -5.47 -5.93 13.11
N GLU A 381 -5.96 -7.14 13.30
CA GLU A 381 -6.93 -7.77 12.38
C GLU A 381 -8.28 -7.04 12.41
N GLU A 382 -8.74 -6.69 13.61
CA GLU A 382 -9.98 -5.90 13.80
C GLU A 382 -9.83 -4.49 13.23
N ILE A 383 -8.68 -3.85 13.44
CA ILE A 383 -8.40 -2.53 12.87
C ILE A 383 -8.36 -2.60 11.34
N ALA A 384 -7.76 -3.64 10.75
CA ALA A 384 -7.72 -3.84 9.31
C ALA A 384 -9.13 -4.07 8.71
N GLU A 385 -10.03 -4.68 9.48
CA GLU A 385 -11.43 -4.87 9.10
C GLU A 385 -12.14 -3.52 8.99
N ILE A 386 -12.11 -2.69 10.02
CA ILE A 386 -12.86 -1.42 10.05
C ILE A 386 -12.21 -0.28 9.23
N THR A 387 -11.01 -0.47 8.68
CA THR A 387 -10.29 0.54 7.86
C THR A 387 -10.53 0.39 6.36
N HIS A 388 -11.78 0.18 5.97
CA HIS A 388 -12.16 0.11 4.54
C HIS A 388 -11.78 1.39 3.78
N GLY A 389 -11.16 1.24 2.61
CA GLY A 389 -10.76 2.37 1.77
C GLY A 389 -9.51 3.14 2.23
N TYR A 390 -8.86 2.75 3.33
CA TYR A 390 -7.60 3.36 3.75
C TYR A 390 -6.45 2.91 2.84
N THR A 391 -5.64 3.86 2.39
CA THR A 391 -4.38 3.60 1.67
C THR A 391 -3.21 3.40 2.63
N GLY A 392 -2.03 3.01 2.13
CA GLY A 392 -0.85 2.88 2.97
C GLY A 392 -0.47 4.18 3.70
N ALA A 393 -0.60 5.32 3.01
CA ALA A 393 -0.40 6.64 3.61
C ALA A 393 -1.44 6.95 4.70
N ASP A 394 -2.72 6.58 4.48
CA ASP A 394 -3.77 6.79 5.49
C ASP A 394 -3.54 5.93 6.73
N LEU A 395 -3.11 4.68 6.56
CA LEU A 395 -2.78 3.79 7.67
C LEU A 395 -1.55 4.28 8.46
N ALA A 396 -0.54 4.81 7.76
CA ALA A 396 0.60 5.45 8.42
C ALA A 396 0.16 6.67 9.25
N ALA A 397 -0.73 7.49 8.69
CA ALA A 397 -1.32 8.63 9.40
C ALA A 397 -2.18 8.19 10.59
N LEU A 398 -2.95 7.11 10.45
CA LEU A 398 -3.78 6.53 11.51
C LEU A 398 -2.93 6.08 12.70
N VAL A 399 -1.85 5.33 12.45
CA VAL A 399 -0.92 4.88 13.50
C VAL A 399 -0.24 6.08 14.16
N LYS A 400 0.14 7.09 13.38
CA LYS A 400 0.76 8.32 13.90
C LYS A 400 -0.18 9.10 14.81
N GLU A 401 -1.44 9.27 14.42
CA GLU A 401 -2.43 9.97 15.25
C GLU A 401 -2.79 9.15 16.50
N ALA A 402 -2.88 7.81 16.39
CA ALA A 402 -3.07 6.95 17.55
C ALA A 402 -1.90 7.07 18.56
N ALA A 403 -0.65 7.11 18.07
CA ALA A 403 0.52 7.36 18.91
C ALA A 403 0.50 8.76 19.54
N MET A 404 0.04 9.77 18.80
CA MET A 404 -0.12 11.14 19.31
C MET A 404 -1.20 11.20 20.40
N ASN A 405 -2.31 10.49 20.24
CA ASN A 405 -3.37 10.38 21.26
C ASN A 405 -2.85 9.68 22.53
N ALA A 406 -2.09 8.60 22.38
CA ALA A 406 -1.43 7.93 23.49
C ALA A 406 -0.45 8.86 24.23
N LEU A 407 0.32 9.67 23.49
CA LEU A 407 1.21 10.68 24.06
C LEU A 407 0.45 11.78 24.81
N ARG A 408 -0.62 12.33 24.22
CA ARG A 408 -1.49 13.34 24.86
C ARG A 408 -2.08 12.79 26.16
N ARG A 409 -2.57 11.54 26.16
CA ARG A 409 -3.06 10.85 27.36
C ARG A 409 -1.95 10.74 28.41
N PHE A 410 -0.78 10.25 28.02
CA PHE A 410 0.36 10.06 28.93
C PHE A 410 0.78 11.37 29.60
N LEU A 411 0.92 12.46 28.83
CA LEU A 411 1.28 13.77 29.37
C LEU A 411 0.24 14.31 30.37
N ARG A 412 -1.05 14.07 30.10
CA ARG A 412 -2.15 14.47 30.99
C ARG A 412 -2.17 13.64 32.28
N ASP A 413 -2.06 12.33 32.17
CA ASP A 413 -2.26 11.39 33.28
C ASP A 413 -1.04 11.37 34.23
N GLU A 414 0.19 11.42 33.68
CA GLU A 414 1.43 11.38 34.47
C GLU A 414 1.93 12.78 34.91
N ARG A 415 1.22 13.86 34.51
CA ARG A 415 1.57 15.27 34.78
C ARG A 415 3.07 15.54 34.58
N VAL A 416 3.57 15.14 33.41
CA VAL A 416 4.99 15.19 33.11
C VAL A 416 5.43 16.65 32.91
N ASP A 417 6.41 17.09 33.70
CA ASP A 417 7.10 18.35 33.48
C ASP A 417 8.08 18.19 32.30
N LEU A 418 7.75 18.82 31.17
CA LEU A 418 8.54 18.75 29.93
C LEU A 418 9.95 19.33 30.08
N ASN A 419 10.23 20.08 31.16
CA ASN A 419 11.54 20.67 31.41
C ASN A 419 12.53 19.71 32.10
N LYS A 420 12.07 18.52 32.51
CA LYS A 420 12.91 17.50 33.17
C LYS A 420 12.95 16.20 32.37
N PRO A 421 14.08 15.47 32.38
CA PRO A 421 14.14 14.15 31.77
C PRO A 421 13.13 13.20 32.43
N ILE A 422 12.38 12.47 31.61
CA ILE A 422 11.30 11.57 32.04
C ILE A 422 11.92 10.26 32.54
N PRO A 423 11.60 9.77 33.75
CA PRO A 423 12.11 8.49 34.24
C PRO A 423 11.70 7.30 33.35
N PRO A 424 12.59 6.32 33.13
CA PRO A 424 12.34 5.17 32.26
C PRO A 424 11.15 4.31 32.70
N GLU A 425 10.90 4.21 34.01
CA GLU A 425 9.73 3.49 34.54
C GLU A 425 8.40 4.09 34.08
N ARG A 426 8.35 5.41 33.90
CA ARG A 426 7.15 6.10 33.37
C ARG A 426 7.03 5.89 31.87
N LEU A 427 8.14 5.89 31.14
CA LEU A 427 8.13 5.63 29.69
C LEU A 427 7.61 4.22 29.36
N LYS A 428 7.83 3.22 30.24
CA LYS A 428 7.25 1.86 30.07
C LYS A 428 5.72 1.84 30.10
N LYS A 429 5.06 2.84 30.68
CA LYS A 429 3.59 2.98 30.69
C LYS A 429 3.04 3.60 29.41
N LEU A 430 3.88 4.22 28.59
CA LEU A 430 3.47 4.79 27.31
C LEU A 430 3.22 3.67 26.31
N LYS A 431 1.98 3.20 26.27
CA LYS A 431 1.48 2.23 25.29
C LYS A 431 0.29 2.81 24.53
N VAL A 432 0.16 2.44 23.26
CA VAL A 432 -0.98 2.77 22.41
C VAL A 432 -2.06 1.73 22.62
N ARG A 433 -3.28 2.20 22.92
CA ARG A 433 -4.46 1.36 23.21
C ARG A 433 -5.42 1.33 22.04
N LYS A 434 -6.35 0.38 22.04
CA LYS A 434 -7.41 0.29 21.02
C LYS A 434 -8.22 1.58 20.90
N GLN A 435 -8.51 2.24 22.02
CA GLN A 435 -9.24 3.51 22.04
C GLN A 435 -8.53 4.63 21.26
N ASP A 436 -7.19 4.66 21.27
CA ASP A 436 -6.42 5.68 20.56
C ASP A 436 -6.59 5.56 19.04
N PHE A 437 -6.69 4.34 18.53
CA PHE A 437 -6.99 4.06 17.13
C PHE A 437 -8.42 4.49 16.75
N LEU A 438 -9.40 4.20 17.61
CA LEU A 438 -10.79 4.60 17.36
C LEU A 438 -10.95 6.13 17.36
N GLU A 439 -10.22 6.84 18.21
CA GLU A 439 -10.19 8.31 18.20
C GLU A 439 -9.45 8.85 16.97
N ALA A 440 -8.36 8.21 16.57
CA ALA A 440 -7.61 8.57 15.36
C ALA A 440 -8.45 8.44 14.09
N MET A 441 -9.32 7.42 13.99
CA MET A 441 -10.23 7.23 12.84
C MET A 441 -11.22 8.39 12.66
N LYS A 442 -11.54 9.13 13.72
CA LYS A 442 -12.43 10.31 13.63
C LYS A 442 -11.75 11.49 12.94
N LEU A 443 -10.42 11.53 12.92
CA LEU A 443 -9.63 12.61 12.33
C LEU A 443 -9.04 12.21 10.98
N VAL A 444 -8.58 10.96 10.86
CA VAL A 444 -7.93 10.45 9.65
C VAL A 444 -8.99 9.84 8.74
N HIS A 445 -9.48 10.63 7.79
CA HIS A 445 -10.40 10.14 6.77
C HIS A 445 -9.66 9.47 5.60
N PRO A 446 -10.14 8.32 5.09
CA PRO A 446 -9.53 7.59 3.99
C PRO A 446 -9.48 8.42 2.71
N THR A 447 -8.31 8.43 2.05
CA THR A 447 -8.09 9.24 0.84
C THR A 447 -8.90 8.73 -0.34
N LEU A 448 -9.14 7.42 -0.45
CA LEU A 448 -9.97 6.84 -1.53
C LEU A 448 -11.43 7.30 -1.46
N LEU A 449 -11.94 7.59 -0.26
CA LEU A 449 -13.31 8.08 -0.08
C LEU A 449 -13.42 9.60 -0.25
N ARG A 450 -12.31 10.35 -0.36
CA ARG A 450 -12.38 11.82 -0.55
C ARG A 450 -12.69 12.21 -1.99
N GLU A 451 -12.37 11.37 -2.97
CA GLU A 451 -12.57 11.68 -4.39
C GLU A 451 -13.97 11.32 -4.90
N VAL A 452 -14.71 10.47 -4.17
CA VAL A 452 -16.09 10.06 -4.49
C VAL A 452 -16.96 10.46 -3.32
N LEU A 453 -18.19 10.93 -3.56
CA LEU A 453 -19.22 11.03 -2.52
C LEU A 453 -19.61 9.62 -2.05
N VAL A 454 -18.70 8.93 -1.37
CA VAL A 454 -19.02 7.70 -0.65
C VAL A 454 -19.64 8.15 0.65
N GLU A 455 -20.96 8.18 0.66
CA GLU A 455 -21.68 8.33 1.92
C GLU A 455 -21.54 6.98 2.64
N VAL A 456 -21.23 6.98 3.94
CA VAL A 456 -21.50 5.82 4.78
C VAL A 456 -22.89 6.07 5.33
N PRO A 457 -23.95 5.47 4.76
CA PRO A 457 -25.28 5.63 5.30
C PRO A 457 -25.34 5.06 6.73
N GLU A 458 -25.94 5.80 7.65
CA GLU A 458 -26.22 5.35 9.03
C GLU A 458 -27.61 4.73 9.16
N VAL A 459 -28.27 4.42 8.04
CA VAL A 459 -29.66 3.95 8.03
C VAL A 459 -29.67 2.43 8.16
N HIS A 460 -30.36 1.89 9.15
CA HIS A 460 -30.54 0.45 9.31
C HIS A 460 -31.91 -0.02 8.81
N TRP A 461 -32.12 -1.34 8.70
CA TRP A 461 -33.44 -1.90 8.37
C TRP A 461 -34.53 -1.49 9.37
N ASP A 462 -34.13 -1.22 10.61
CA ASP A 462 -35.00 -0.79 11.71
C ASP A 462 -35.47 0.67 11.61
N ASP A 463 -34.79 1.47 10.78
CA ASP A 463 -35.12 2.88 10.52
C ASP A 463 -36.13 3.04 9.36
N ILE A 464 -36.52 1.93 8.72
CA ILE A 464 -37.48 1.91 7.62
C ILE A 464 -38.71 1.12 8.09
N GLY A 465 -39.88 1.75 8.16
CA GLY A 465 -41.13 1.06 8.49
C GLY A 465 -41.74 0.35 7.29
N GLY A 466 -42.29 -0.86 7.50
CA GLY A 466 -42.97 -1.68 6.48
C GLY A 466 -42.07 -2.20 5.36
N LEU A 467 -42.70 -2.49 4.20
CA LEU A 467 -42.07 -2.96 2.97
C LEU A 467 -41.28 -4.27 3.11
N ASP A 468 -41.74 -5.21 3.94
CA ASP A 468 -41.02 -6.46 4.24
C ASP A 468 -40.68 -7.28 2.99
N ASP A 469 -41.59 -7.36 2.03
CA ASP A 469 -41.36 -8.06 0.75
C ASP A 469 -40.20 -7.42 -0.04
N VAL A 470 -40.15 -6.08 -0.08
CA VAL A 470 -39.09 -5.34 -0.78
C VAL A 470 -37.75 -5.47 -0.04
N LYS A 471 -37.77 -5.38 1.29
CA LYS A 471 -36.59 -5.60 2.14
C LYS A 471 -36.01 -6.99 1.90
N GLN A 472 -36.86 -8.01 1.91
CA GLN A 472 -36.46 -9.40 1.68
C GLN A 472 -35.81 -9.57 0.30
N GLN A 473 -36.39 -9.00 -0.76
CA GLN A 473 -35.80 -9.06 -2.10
C GLN A 473 -34.44 -8.35 -2.18
N LEU A 474 -34.25 -7.23 -1.47
CA LEU A 474 -32.96 -6.52 -1.41
C LEU A 474 -31.90 -7.30 -0.61
N ARG A 475 -32.30 -7.96 0.49
CA ARG A 475 -31.40 -8.86 1.24
C ARG A 475 -30.89 -10.00 0.36
N GLU A 476 -31.80 -10.64 -0.38
CA GLU A 476 -31.45 -11.72 -1.32
C GLU A 476 -30.55 -11.24 -2.46
N ALA A 477 -30.81 -10.05 -3.00
CA ALA A 477 -30.16 -9.57 -4.20
C ALA A 477 -28.82 -8.86 -3.95
N VAL A 478 -28.62 -8.28 -2.76
CA VAL A 478 -27.43 -7.47 -2.44
C VAL A 478 -26.68 -8.05 -1.24
N GLU A 479 -27.36 -8.28 -0.13
CA GLU A 479 -26.72 -8.65 1.13
C GLU A 479 -26.12 -10.06 1.07
N TRP A 480 -26.87 -11.05 0.58
CA TRP A 480 -26.39 -12.43 0.51
C TRP A 480 -25.19 -12.60 -0.45
N PRO A 481 -25.20 -12.04 -1.68
CA PRO A 481 -24.03 -12.11 -2.55
C PRO A 481 -22.77 -11.47 -1.97
N LEU A 482 -22.91 -10.39 -1.20
CA LEU A 482 -21.79 -9.67 -0.61
C LEU A 482 -21.25 -10.33 0.67
N LYS A 483 -22.14 -10.81 1.55
CA LYS A 483 -21.74 -11.49 2.80
C LYS A 483 -21.32 -12.93 2.61
N HIS A 484 -21.89 -13.63 1.64
CA HIS A 484 -21.71 -15.08 1.46
C HIS A 484 -21.31 -15.47 0.03
N PRO A 485 -20.24 -14.89 -0.56
CA PRO A 485 -19.83 -15.17 -1.93
C PRO A 485 -19.50 -16.65 -2.17
N GLU A 486 -18.97 -17.34 -1.16
CA GLU A 486 -18.61 -18.77 -1.23
C GLU A 486 -19.81 -19.68 -1.54
N VAL A 487 -21.01 -19.33 -1.04
CA VAL A 487 -22.22 -20.14 -1.24
C VAL A 487 -22.65 -20.05 -2.71
N PHE A 488 -22.57 -18.87 -3.32
CA PHE A 488 -22.90 -18.65 -4.72
C PHE A 488 -21.92 -19.36 -5.65
N GLU A 489 -20.62 -19.35 -5.32
CA GLU A 489 -19.60 -20.06 -6.10
C GLU A 489 -19.80 -21.58 -6.03
N ARG A 490 -20.07 -22.14 -4.85
CA ARG A 490 -20.33 -23.59 -4.68
C ARG A 490 -21.59 -24.05 -5.40
N MET A 491 -22.63 -23.21 -5.41
CA MET A 491 -23.89 -23.50 -6.09
C MET A 491 -23.84 -23.24 -7.60
N GLY A 492 -22.79 -22.59 -8.11
CA GLY A 492 -22.67 -22.21 -9.52
C GLY A 492 -23.70 -21.17 -9.96
N ILE A 493 -24.30 -20.43 -9.02
CA ILE A 493 -25.35 -19.44 -9.29
C ILE A 493 -24.68 -18.08 -9.51
N ARG A 494 -25.05 -17.39 -10.59
CA ARG A 494 -24.61 -16.01 -10.84
C ARG A 494 -25.47 -15.05 -10.04
N PRO A 495 -24.90 -14.23 -9.14
CA PRO A 495 -25.66 -13.25 -8.38
C PRO A 495 -26.19 -12.14 -9.31
N PRO A 496 -27.36 -11.56 -9.00
CA PRO A 496 -27.91 -10.43 -9.76
C PRO A 496 -26.99 -9.21 -9.58
N ARG A 497 -26.73 -8.48 -10.67
CA ARG A 497 -25.77 -7.35 -10.67
C ARG A 497 -26.44 -5.99 -10.69
N GLY A 498 -27.60 -5.90 -11.33
CA GLY A 498 -28.40 -4.67 -11.39
C GLY A 498 -29.77 -4.87 -10.79
N ILE A 499 -30.16 -3.91 -9.95
CA ILE A 499 -31.49 -3.82 -9.35
C ILE A 499 -32.10 -2.49 -9.76
N LEU A 500 -33.35 -2.50 -10.23
CA LEU A 500 -34.10 -1.28 -10.53
C LEU A 500 -35.27 -1.14 -9.55
N LEU A 501 -35.21 -0.11 -8.71
CA LEU A 501 -36.28 0.29 -7.80
C LEU A 501 -37.20 1.29 -8.50
N TYR A 502 -38.48 0.96 -8.63
CA TYR A 502 -39.48 1.87 -9.21
C TYR A 502 -40.74 1.98 -8.38
N GLY A 503 -41.47 3.09 -8.48
CA GLY A 503 -42.66 3.35 -7.65
C GLY A 503 -43.03 4.84 -7.59
N PRO A 504 -44.01 5.24 -6.78
CA PRO A 504 -44.36 6.64 -6.59
C PRO A 504 -43.19 7.45 -5.97
N PRO A 505 -43.12 8.77 -6.19
CA PRO A 505 -42.15 9.62 -5.51
C PRO A 505 -42.37 9.61 -4.00
N GLY A 506 -41.30 9.77 -3.23
CA GLY A 506 -41.38 9.88 -1.76
C GLY A 506 -41.62 8.57 -1.01
N CYS A 507 -41.61 7.41 -1.67
CA CYS A 507 -41.77 6.09 -1.03
C CYS A 507 -40.47 5.50 -0.46
N GLY A 508 -39.44 6.32 -0.21
CA GLY A 508 -38.22 5.88 0.49
C GLY A 508 -37.24 5.03 -0.32
N LYS A 509 -37.25 5.06 -1.66
CA LYS A 509 -36.31 4.28 -2.50
C LYS A 509 -34.84 4.57 -2.19
N THR A 510 -34.51 5.85 -2.02
CA THR A 510 -33.16 6.29 -1.61
C THR A 510 -32.81 5.78 -0.20
N LEU A 511 -33.78 5.72 0.72
CA LEU A 511 -33.56 5.18 2.08
C LEU A 511 -33.34 3.66 2.06
N LEU A 512 -34.09 2.91 1.25
CA LEU A 512 -33.91 1.47 1.07
C LEU A 512 -32.52 1.15 0.51
N ALA A 513 -32.06 1.91 -0.48
CA ALA A 513 -30.72 1.76 -1.05
C ALA A 513 -29.61 2.08 -0.03
N LYS A 514 -29.83 3.08 0.83
CA LYS A 514 -28.92 3.40 1.94
C LYS A 514 -28.87 2.27 2.97
N ALA A 515 -30.02 1.75 3.39
CA ALA A 515 -30.10 0.68 4.39
C ALA A 515 -29.44 -0.61 3.93
N VAL A 516 -29.67 -1.02 2.67
CA VAL A 516 -29.03 -2.24 2.15
C VAL A 516 -27.51 -2.10 2.06
N ALA A 517 -27.00 -0.89 1.80
CA ALA A 517 -25.56 -0.63 1.76
C ALA A 517 -24.94 -0.69 3.17
N THR A 518 -25.57 -0.08 4.17
CA THR A 518 -25.14 -0.15 5.58
C THR A 518 -25.10 -1.59 6.08
N GLU A 519 -26.17 -2.35 5.83
CA GLU A 519 -26.32 -3.73 6.32
C GLU A 519 -25.42 -4.72 5.61
N SER A 520 -25.07 -4.46 4.35
CA SER A 520 -24.07 -5.24 3.61
C SER A 520 -22.62 -4.87 3.96
N GLY A 521 -22.40 -3.78 4.71
CA GLY A 521 -21.05 -3.27 4.99
C GLY A 521 -20.31 -2.80 3.73
N ALA A 522 -21.07 -2.44 2.68
CA ALA A 522 -20.53 -2.05 1.38
C ALA A 522 -20.46 -0.53 1.24
N ASN A 523 -19.48 -0.06 0.47
CA ASN A 523 -19.33 1.37 0.19
C ASN A 523 -20.50 1.86 -0.66
N PHE A 524 -21.19 2.93 -0.24
CA PHE A 524 -22.35 3.46 -0.96
C PHE A 524 -21.99 4.67 -1.80
N ILE A 525 -22.10 4.54 -3.12
CA ILE A 525 -21.82 5.62 -4.07
C ILE A 525 -23.16 6.16 -4.58
N ALA A 526 -23.58 7.32 -4.08
CA ALA A 526 -24.83 7.94 -4.48
C ALA A 526 -24.62 8.95 -5.62
N ILE A 527 -25.33 8.76 -6.72
CA ILE A 527 -25.27 9.65 -7.89
C ILE A 527 -26.69 10.03 -8.27
N LYS A 528 -26.95 11.32 -8.40
CA LYS A 528 -28.22 11.82 -8.94
C LYS A 528 -28.09 11.98 -10.45
N GLY A 529 -29.04 11.48 -11.22
CA GLY A 529 -29.06 11.58 -12.68
C GLY A 529 -28.77 12.99 -13.21
N PRO A 530 -29.46 14.04 -12.71
CA PRO A 530 -29.20 15.42 -13.13
C PRO A 530 -27.77 15.95 -12.83
N GLU A 531 -27.06 15.38 -11.84
CA GLU A 531 -25.69 15.81 -11.52
C GLU A 531 -24.69 15.39 -12.60
N ILE A 532 -24.92 14.26 -13.29
CA ILE A 532 -24.06 13.81 -14.39
C ILE A 532 -24.14 14.78 -15.56
N LEU A 533 -25.33 15.31 -15.84
CA LEU A 533 -25.57 16.25 -16.95
C LEU A 533 -25.01 17.66 -16.65
N SER A 534 -25.12 18.12 -15.40
CA SER A 534 -24.77 19.49 -15.01
C SER A 534 -23.29 19.68 -14.65
N LYS A 535 -22.66 18.72 -13.96
CA LYS A 535 -21.26 18.85 -13.52
C LYS A 535 -20.25 18.59 -14.65
N TRP A 536 -20.67 17.95 -15.73
CA TRP A 536 -19.79 17.43 -16.79
C TRP A 536 -20.27 17.86 -18.18
N VAL A 537 -20.23 19.16 -18.44
CA VAL A 537 -20.56 19.72 -19.77
C VAL A 537 -19.49 19.26 -20.77
N GLY A 538 -19.84 18.33 -21.65
CA GLY A 538 -18.98 17.85 -22.74
C GLY A 538 -18.18 16.56 -22.47
N GLU A 539 -18.10 16.07 -21.23
CA GLU A 539 -17.35 14.84 -20.84
C GLU A 539 -18.20 13.83 -20.02
N SER A 540 -19.53 13.83 -20.14
CA SER A 540 -20.40 12.98 -19.32
C SER A 540 -20.15 11.46 -19.47
N GLU A 541 -19.61 11.00 -20.61
CA GLU A 541 -19.18 9.60 -20.81
C GLU A 541 -18.00 9.21 -19.89
N LYS A 542 -17.00 10.09 -19.81
CA LYS A 542 -15.80 9.89 -18.99
C LYS A 542 -16.18 9.83 -17.53
N ALA A 543 -17.16 10.64 -17.12
CA ALA A 543 -17.71 10.64 -15.76
C ALA A 543 -18.31 9.27 -15.37
N ILE A 544 -19.11 8.65 -16.24
CA ILE A 544 -19.64 7.29 -16.00
C ILE A 544 -18.50 6.28 -15.89
N ARG A 545 -17.56 6.32 -16.83
CA ARG A 545 -16.39 5.42 -16.84
C ARG A 545 -15.60 5.51 -15.54
N GLU A 546 -15.41 6.73 -15.06
CA GLU A 546 -14.69 7.03 -13.83
C GLU A 546 -15.47 6.58 -12.58
N ILE A 547 -16.78 6.79 -12.52
CA ILE A 547 -17.65 6.27 -11.45
C ILE A 547 -17.51 4.75 -11.30
N PHE A 548 -17.65 4.01 -12.40
CA PHE A 548 -17.53 2.55 -12.37
C PHE A 548 -16.10 2.09 -12.08
N ARG A 549 -15.08 2.78 -12.62
CA ARG A 549 -13.67 2.51 -12.26
C ARG A 549 -13.44 2.66 -10.76
N ARG A 550 -13.98 3.70 -10.14
CA ARG A 550 -13.83 3.93 -8.70
C ARG A 550 -14.64 2.94 -7.88
N ALA A 551 -15.88 2.64 -8.28
CA ALA A 551 -16.68 1.59 -7.63
C ALA A 551 -15.95 0.23 -7.63
N ARG A 552 -15.20 -0.08 -8.69
CA ARG A 552 -14.32 -1.25 -8.76
C ARG A 552 -13.15 -1.18 -7.78
N GLN A 553 -12.53 -0.01 -7.61
CA GLN A 553 -11.42 0.19 -6.67
C GLN A 553 -11.84 0.09 -5.19
N VAL A 554 -13.05 0.55 -4.86
CA VAL A 554 -13.59 0.54 -3.49
C VAL A 554 -14.52 -0.66 -3.25
N ALA A 555 -14.42 -1.72 -4.06
CA ALA A 555 -15.23 -2.93 -3.87
C ALA A 555 -14.92 -3.59 -2.51
N PRO A 556 -15.93 -4.08 -1.75
CA PRO A 556 -17.35 -4.18 -2.09
C PRO A 556 -18.07 -2.83 -2.09
N ALA A 557 -18.84 -2.55 -3.15
CA ALA A 557 -19.51 -1.28 -3.34
C ALA A 557 -20.91 -1.40 -3.97
N VAL A 558 -21.83 -0.55 -3.52
CA VAL A 558 -23.17 -0.36 -4.08
C VAL A 558 -23.20 0.98 -4.80
N VAL A 559 -23.40 0.95 -6.12
CA VAL A 559 -23.54 2.16 -6.95
C VAL A 559 -25.03 2.46 -7.10
N PHE A 560 -25.47 3.57 -6.49
CA PHE A 560 -26.86 4.00 -6.53
C PHE A 560 -27.05 5.18 -7.49
N PHE A 561 -27.85 4.96 -8.53
CA PHE A 561 -28.29 5.99 -9.46
C PHE A 561 -29.72 6.42 -9.10
N ASP A 562 -29.86 7.59 -8.47
CA ASP A 562 -31.16 8.22 -8.27
C ASP A 562 -31.61 8.95 -9.54
N GLU A 563 -32.90 8.94 -9.85
CA GLU A 563 -33.47 9.54 -11.06
C GLU A 563 -32.74 9.08 -12.35
N ILE A 564 -32.52 7.77 -12.48
CA ILE A 564 -31.81 7.19 -13.64
C ILE A 564 -32.49 7.50 -14.98
N ASP A 565 -33.80 7.76 -14.97
CA ASP A 565 -34.57 8.20 -16.13
C ASP A 565 -34.09 9.54 -16.72
N ALA A 566 -33.40 10.39 -15.94
CA ALA A 566 -32.82 11.63 -16.44
C ALA A 566 -31.60 11.39 -17.36
N ILE A 567 -30.80 10.35 -17.08
CA ILE A 567 -29.58 10.03 -17.86
C ILE A 567 -29.82 8.96 -18.91
N ALA A 568 -30.87 8.15 -18.75
CA ALA A 568 -31.21 7.07 -19.67
C ALA A 568 -32.68 7.06 -20.11
N PRO A 569 -33.19 8.17 -20.70
CA PRO A 569 -34.55 8.21 -21.21
C PRO A 569 -34.72 7.31 -22.44
N ALA A 570 -35.90 6.71 -22.56
CA ALA A 570 -36.31 5.94 -23.72
C ALA A 570 -36.31 6.82 -24.99
N ARG A 571 -36.10 6.20 -26.15
CA ARG A 571 -35.91 6.87 -27.45
C ARG A 571 -36.95 7.93 -27.81
N GLY A 572 -38.20 7.80 -27.34
CA GLY A 572 -39.28 8.77 -27.57
C GLY A 572 -39.38 9.93 -26.57
N PHE A 573 -38.66 9.88 -25.45
CA PHE A 573 -38.64 10.90 -24.40
C PHE A 573 -37.35 11.76 -24.42
N ARG A 574 -36.58 11.67 -25.50
CA ARG A 574 -35.31 12.40 -25.66
C ARG A 574 -35.60 13.84 -26.11
N TYR A 575 -35.29 14.80 -25.25
CA TYR A 575 -35.43 16.24 -25.56
C TYR A 575 -34.18 16.84 -26.23
N ASP A 576 -33.07 16.10 -26.29
CA ASP A 576 -31.76 16.63 -26.63
C ASP A 576 -31.35 16.33 -28.09
N SER A 577 -31.07 17.37 -28.87
CA SER A 577 -30.66 17.29 -30.29
C SER A 577 -29.16 16.97 -30.46
N SER A 578 -28.39 16.96 -29.38
CA SER A 578 -26.93 16.88 -29.35
C SER A 578 -26.35 15.45 -29.30
N GLY A 579 -27.20 14.41 -29.19
CA GLY A 579 -26.76 13.01 -29.11
C GLY A 579 -25.87 12.68 -27.90
N VAL A 580 -25.79 13.58 -26.91
CA VAL A 580 -25.01 13.39 -25.67
C VAL A 580 -25.64 12.30 -24.81
N THR A 581 -26.97 12.29 -24.68
CA THR A 581 -27.71 11.28 -23.90
C THR A 581 -27.49 9.86 -24.45
N ASP A 582 -27.42 9.68 -25.77
CA ASP A 582 -27.22 8.37 -26.39
C ASP A 582 -25.83 7.81 -26.08
N ARG A 583 -24.84 8.68 -26.09
CA ARG A 583 -23.47 8.37 -25.72
C ARG A 583 -23.34 7.95 -24.26
N ILE A 584 -24.03 8.67 -23.36
CA ILE A 584 -24.13 8.33 -21.92
C ILE A 584 -24.77 6.95 -21.73
N VAL A 585 -25.91 6.68 -22.39
CA VAL A 585 -26.60 5.38 -22.31
C VAL A 585 -25.70 4.25 -22.81
N ASN A 586 -25.07 4.41 -23.98
CA ASN A 586 -24.17 3.39 -24.52
C ASN A 586 -22.98 3.11 -23.59
N GLN A 587 -22.41 4.15 -22.98
CA GLN A 587 -21.34 4.00 -22.01
C GLN A 587 -21.80 3.29 -20.73
N LEU A 588 -23.00 3.61 -20.22
CA LEU A 588 -23.58 2.93 -19.06
C LEU A 588 -23.83 1.44 -19.36
N LEU A 589 -24.35 1.13 -20.55
CA LEU A 589 -24.54 -0.26 -21.01
C LEU A 589 -23.21 -1.00 -21.11
N ALA A 590 -22.17 -0.37 -21.67
CA ALA A 590 -20.83 -0.95 -21.77
C ALA A 590 -20.23 -1.24 -20.39
N GLU A 591 -20.39 -0.34 -19.41
CA GLU A 591 -19.92 -0.58 -18.05
C GLU A 591 -20.74 -1.69 -17.36
N MET A 592 -22.07 -1.71 -17.50
CA MET A 592 -22.91 -2.77 -16.92
C MET A 592 -22.62 -4.15 -17.51
N ASP A 593 -22.42 -4.25 -18.82
CA ASP A 593 -22.01 -5.49 -19.49
C ASP A 593 -20.57 -5.87 -19.06
N GLY A 594 -19.69 -4.89 -18.83
CA GLY A 594 -18.34 -5.08 -18.31
C GLY A 594 -18.26 -5.59 -16.87
N ILE A 595 -19.25 -5.27 -16.02
CA ILE A 595 -19.35 -5.75 -14.63
C ILE A 595 -19.46 -7.29 -14.56
N GLN A 596 -19.86 -7.96 -15.65
CA GLN A 596 -19.94 -9.42 -15.71
C GLN A 596 -18.62 -10.13 -15.33
N THR A 597 -17.48 -9.45 -15.47
CA THR A 597 -16.15 -10.02 -15.18
C THR A 597 -15.65 -9.83 -13.73
N LEU A 598 -16.25 -8.97 -12.91
CA LEU A 598 -15.65 -8.53 -11.63
C LEU A 598 -16.53 -8.83 -10.43
N LYS A 599 -16.00 -9.36 -9.34
CA LYS A 599 -16.77 -9.77 -8.15
C LYS A 599 -17.08 -8.56 -7.25
N ASN A 600 -18.30 -8.50 -6.68
CA ASN A 600 -18.69 -7.63 -5.55
C ASN A 600 -19.02 -6.14 -5.80
N VAL A 601 -19.39 -5.76 -7.02
CA VAL A 601 -20.05 -4.46 -7.29
C VAL A 601 -21.49 -4.70 -7.70
N VAL A 602 -22.42 -3.99 -7.04
CA VAL A 602 -23.86 -4.04 -7.31
C VAL A 602 -24.36 -2.66 -7.72
N VAL A 603 -25.18 -2.60 -8.77
CA VAL A 603 -25.78 -1.36 -9.28
C VAL A 603 -27.25 -1.31 -8.89
N ILE A 604 -27.68 -0.24 -8.26
CA ILE A 604 -29.08 0.02 -7.91
C ILE A 604 -29.53 1.29 -8.63
N GLY A 605 -30.47 1.19 -9.56
CA GLY A 605 -31.15 2.34 -10.16
C GLY A 605 -32.44 2.63 -9.43
N ALA A 606 -32.77 3.90 -9.23
CA ALA A 606 -34.09 4.33 -8.77
C ALA A 606 -34.74 5.24 -9.81
N THR A 607 -36.02 5.00 -10.07
CA THR A 607 -36.85 5.88 -10.92
C THR A 607 -38.26 5.98 -10.38
N ASN A 608 -38.94 7.10 -10.63
CA ASN A 608 -40.37 7.20 -10.39
C ASN A 608 -41.20 6.64 -11.57
N ARG A 609 -40.57 6.48 -12.74
CA ARG A 609 -41.24 6.14 -14.00
C ARG A 609 -40.44 5.12 -14.78
N ALA A 610 -40.75 3.83 -14.55
CA ALA A 610 -40.10 2.73 -15.26
C ALA A 610 -40.37 2.75 -16.78
N ASP A 611 -41.49 3.35 -17.21
CA ASP A 611 -41.85 3.55 -18.61
C ASP A 611 -40.92 4.50 -19.37
N MET A 612 -40.23 5.39 -18.66
CA MET A 612 -39.34 6.38 -19.25
C MET A 612 -37.91 5.88 -19.48
N ILE A 613 -37.54 4.70 -18.99
CA ILE A 613 -36.17 4.18 -19.10
C ILE A 613 -35.97 3.46 -20.44
N ASP A 614 -34.76 3.57 -21.02
CA ASP A 614 -34.40 2.79 -22.22
C ASP A 614 -34.57 1.27 -21.96
N PRO A 615 -35.40 0.56 -22.74
CA PRO A 615 -35.60 -0.89 -22.61
C PRO A 615 -34.31 -1.72 -22.70
N ALA A 616 -33.24 -1.18 -23.29
CA ALA A 616 -31.93 -1.82 -23.31
C ALA A 616 -31.40 -2.08 -21.89
N LEU A 617 -31.66 -1.19 -20.92
CA LEU A 617 -31.21 -1.35 -19.54
C LEU A 617 -31.95 -2.47 -18.79
N LEU A 618 -33.18 -2.78 -19.20
CA LEU A 618 -34.04 -3.82 -18.61
C LEU A 618 -33.76 -5.23 -19.13
N ARG A 619 -32.77 -5.39 -20.02
CA ARG A 619 -32.42 -6.70 -20.57
C ARG A 619 -31.63 -7.54 -19.55
N PRO A 620 -31.76 -8.88 -19.58
CA PRO A 620 -30.96 -9.77 -18.75
C PRO A 620 -29.46 -9.52 -18.90
N GLY A 621 -28.74 -9.53 -17.79
CA GLY A 621 -27.32 -9.18 -17.68
C GLY A 621 -27.04 -7.73 -17.25
N ARG A 622 -28.10 -6.92 -17.07
CA ARG A 622 -28.03 -5.50 -16.66
C ARG A 622 -28.90 -5.29 -15.42
N PHE A 623 -30.08 -4.67 -15.54
CA PHE A 623 -31.06 -4.68 -14.45
C PHE A 623 -31.85 -5.98 -14.46
N ASP A 624 -31.27 -7.00 -13.84
CA ASP A 624 -31.85 -8.35 -13.75
C ASP A 624 -33.09 -8.38 -12.85
N ARG A 625 -33.11 -7.54 -11.80
CA ARG A 625 -34.17 -7.55 -10.79
C ARG A 625 -34.87 -6.20 -10.74
N ILE A 626 -36.14 -6.19 -11.14
CA ILE A 626 -36.98 -4.98 -11.10
C ILE A 626 -37.90 -5.11 -9.89
N ILE A 627 -37.76 -4.18 -8.95
CA ILE A 627 -38.46 -4.21 -7.66
C ILE A 627 -39.41 -3.02 -7.59
N TYR A 628 -40.71 -3.32 -7.46
CA TYR A 628 -41.74 -2.30 -7.25
C TYR A 628 -41.81 -1.91 -5.78
N VAL A 629 -41.73 -0.61 -5.50
CA VAL A 629 -41.92 -0.03 -4.18
C VAL A 629 -43.34 0.53 -4.11
N PRO A 630 -44.30 -0.19 -3.51
CA PRO A 630 -45.67 0.27 -3.39
C PRO A 630 -45.78 1.44 -2.40
N PRO A 631 -46.85 2.26 -2.51
CA PRO A 631 -47.18 3.20 -1.45
C PRO A 631 -47.47 2.47 -0.14
N PRO A 632 -47.17 3.06 1.02
CA PRO A 632 -47.29 2.38 2.31
C PRO A 632 -48.77 2.10 2.64
N ASP A 633 -49.06 0.84 2.98
CA ASP A 633 -50.37 0.40 3.46
C ASP A 633 -50.65 0.87 4.90
N LEU A 634 -51.82 0.56 5.46
CA LEU A 634 -52.16 1.01 6.81
C LEU A 634 -51.15 0.50 7.86
N LYS A 635 -50.66 -0.74 7.72
CA LYS A 635 -49.68 -1.34 8.63
C LYS A 635 -48.32 -0.65 8.50
N ALA A 636 -47.81 -0.50 7.27
CA ALA A 636 -46.56 0.20 7.01
C ALA A 636 -46.63 1.66 7.50
N ARG A 637 -47.75 2.36 7.30
CA ARG A 637 -47.90 3.73 7.84
C ARG A 637 -47.79 3.79 9.35
N ILE A 638 -48.39 2.84 10.08
CA ILE A 638 -48.27 2.77 11.55
C ILE A 638 -46.81 2.53 11.94
N GLU A 639 -46.09 1.65 11.24
CA GLU A 639 -44.67 1.38 11.53
C GLU A 639 -43.76 2.56 11.20
N ILE A 640 -43.96 3.21 10.05
CA ILE A 640 -43.23 4.42 9.65
C ILE A 640 -43.44 5.52 10.70
N LEU A 641 -44.68 5.72 11.15
CA LEU A 641 -45.00 6.67 12.22
C LEU A 641 -44.26 6.29 13.50
N LYS A 642 -44.34 5.03 13.94
CA LYS A 642 -43.62 4.56 15.14
C LYS A 642 -42.13 4.87 15.06
N VAL A 643 -41.48 4.59 13.94
CA VAL A 643 -40.04 4.84 13.74
C VAL A 643 -39.71 6.32 13.86
N HIS A 644 -40.45 7.20 13.17
CA HIS A 644 -40.19 8.64 13.21
C HIS A 644 -40.61 9.31 14.52
N THR A 645 -41.59 8.75 15.25
CA THR A 645 -42.01 9.25 16.56
C THR A 645 -41.21 8.68 17.72
N ARG A 646 -40.23 7.78 17.51
CA ARG A 646 -39.37 7.24 18.60
C ARG A 646 -38.67 8.33 19.43
N LYS A 647 -38.39 9.48 18.82
CA LYS A 647 -37.72 10.63 19.45
C LYS A 647 -38.67 11.77 19.82
N VAL A 648 -39.96 11.63 19.53
CA VAL A 648 -40.98 12.62 19.84
C VAL A 648 -41.69 12.16 21.12
N PRO A 649 -41.68 12.96 22.20
CA PRO A 649 -42.23 12.59 23.50
C PRO A 649 -43.74 12.36 23.49
#